data_AF-A0A0X3PV79-F1
#
_entry.id   AF-A0A0X3PV79-F1
#
_cell.length_a   1.000
_cell.length_b   1.000
_cell.length_c   1.000
_cell.angle_alpha   90.00
_cell.angle_beta   90.00
_cell.angle_gamma   90.00
#
_symmetry.space_group_name_H-M   'P 1'
#
loop_
_entity.id
_entity.type
_entity.pdbx_description
1 polymer ?
#
loop_
_entity_poly.entity_id
_entity_poly.type
_entity_poly.pdbx_seq_one_letter_code
_entity_poly.pdbx_strand_id
1 'polypeptide(L)'
;MSDDAETKWWLDWEIGRRCAAMQGLQLLLLLILKTAGDLPSLDKAIRKLVHLSTRFRRALITCMQMSLDGSQTKMQGLTQSVSTSKLTGLGWRSELISRSVDFCECLLWPSPDSGLVTDTDTALAYLDSSVLEVVLSAENRASTSFFLRFLEEPRLQSSRGNPDLTAFVWTKLYPKLIDVSSSLPAAALSDPDDGADARLAVDFAEMAVLLTSSLTLRNPAEPPMSIYSAFVLRPSCSFEFRGHYLRLLFGDSDNFSRFYALLVPQSDDNSLSSDSAWNLFIGWLLYRFLYCDSQDTEDQPRIAALLASRFPPELTDFVSIVDPDLALLRLSHRLDTFKSFHERMAYREKIHRHLLSLVCVLCAPVDLSLSTESPTEDIRPELLYVFRAAGTLVQTCASLLYPSPVPCQTSAFERLASCLLLAPQRIFEQSSFVPGQGRVAAQPPPYLVETFRECIGEHLSQFLAGFAQLGYEKDSCLVRLLRDLLIFVYRKIGVSWLASAVIMSPTAAFRAHALRLLSEDVADLFKSRSDTVGAAGQQSTGQVSGELARKLCTSWLEFLRLMTEGTQAPSQRLRDSPYLLLPLSSFLGSSDPSDMSGLQTRCTAAFEPFVADWNGDCDEETRKLIPGAFRQVLRTANPDMKAVFISALQSCDGLLQS
;
A
#
# COMPACT_ATOMS: atom_id res chain seq x y z
N MET A 1 -37.89 -24.40 -37.66
CA MET A 1 -37.08 -25.36 -36.89
C MET A 1 -37.27 -25.02 -35.41
N SER A 2 -37.25 -25.99 -34.50
CA SER A 2 -37.26 -25.66 -33.07
C SER A 2 -35.96 -24.94 -32.71
N ASP A 3 -36.03 -23.95 -31.81
CA ASP A 3 -34.87 -23.18 -31.37
C ASP A 3 -33.70 -24.08 -30.92
N ASP A 4 -33.98 -25.25 -30.36
CA ASP A 4 -32.98 -26.23 -29.92
C ASP A 4 -32.24 -26.94 -31.08
N ALA A 5 -32.91 -27.20 -32.21
CA ALA A 5 -32.28 -27.85 -33.35
C ALA A 5 -31.35 -26.89 -34.11
N GLU A 6 -31.75 -25.63 -34.19
CA GLU A 6 -30.94 -24.54 -34.75
C GLU A 6 -29.75 -24.23 -33.83
N THR A 7 -29.96 -24.28 -32.51
CA THR A 7 -28.90 -24.09 -31.51
C THR A 7 -27.91 -25.24 -31.45
N LYS A 8 -28.29 -26.45 -31.87
CA LYS A 8 -27.37 -27.59 -31.97
C LYS A 8 -26.51 -27.53 -33.24
N TRP A 9 -27.12 -27.16 -34.37
CA TRP A 9 -26.47 -27.18 -35.68
C TRP A 9 -25.25 -26.25 -35.82
N TRP A 10 -25.29 -25.05 -35.25
CA TRP A 10 -24.14 -24.12 -35.29
C TRP A 10 -23.05 -24.41 -34.24
N LEU A 11 -23.36 -25.16 -33.17
CA LEU A 11 -22.43 -25.58 -32.12
C LEU A 11 -21.57 -26.74 -32.61
N ASP A 12 -21.89 -27.30 -33.78
CA ASP A 12 -21.10 -28.30 -34.49
C ASP A 12 -20.10 -27.65 -35.48
N TRP A 13 -20.15 -26.33 -35.71
CA TRP A 13 -19.24 -25.65 -36.64
C TRP A 13 -17.86 -25.44 -36.03
N GLU A 14 -16.79 -25.49 -36.82
CA GLU A 14 -15.44 -25.06 -36.39
C GLU A 14 -15.43 -23.57 -36.00
N ILE A 15 -14.65 -23.21 -34.97
CA ILE A 15 -14.63 -21.84 -34.41
C ILE A 15 -14.23 -20.79 -35.45
N GLY A 16 -13.27 -21.09 -36.32
CA GLY A 16 -12.89 -20.18 -37.42
C GLY A 16 -14.04 -19.91 -38.41
N ARG A 17 -14.88 -20.92 -38.70
CA ARG A 17 -16.07 -20.75 -39.56
C ARG A 17 -17.14 -19.92 -38.87
N ARG A 18 -17.27 -20.05 -37.54
CA ARG A 18 -18.18 -19.22 -36.75
C ARG A 18 -17.72 -17.76 -36.74
N CYS A 19 -16.42 -17.49 -36.57
CA CYS A 19 -15.88 -16.12 -36.65
C CYS A 19 -16.08 -15.51 -38.04
N ALA A 20 -15.81 -16.26 -39.12
CA ALA A 20 -16.03 -15.79 -40.49
C ALA A 20 -17.52 -15.52 -40.80
N ALA A 21 -18.43 -16.38 -40.32
CA ALA A 21 -19.86 -16.17 -40.46
C ALA A 21 -20.33 -14.92 -39.70
N MET A 22 -19.82 -14.70 -38.48
CA MET A 22 -20.11 -13.54 -37.66
C MET A 22 -19.62 -12.24 -38.32
N GLN A 23 -18.41 -12.24 -38.90
CA GLN A 23 -17.89 -11.13 -39.70
C GLN A 23 -18.78 -10.87 -40.93
N GLY A 24 -19.20 -11.91 -41.65
CA GLY A 24 -20.10 -11.79 -42.80
C GLY A 24 -21.45 -11.17 -42.43
N LEU A 25 -22.02 -11.56 -41.28
CA LEU A 25 -23.26 -10.97 -40.75
C LEU A 25 -23.08 -9.51 -40.35
N GLN A 26 -21.96 -9.16 -39.71
CA GLN A 26 -21.62 -7.78 -39.34
C GLN A 26 -21.42 -6.88 -40.56
N LEU A 27 -20.69 -7.35 -41.58
CA LEU A 27 -20.51 -6.63 -42.84
C LEU A 27 -21.83 -6.46 -43.59
N LEU A 28 -22.67 -7.49 -43.63
CA LEU A 28 -24.00 -7.40 -44.24
C LEU A 28 -24.87 -6.37 -43.52
N LEU A 29 -24.81 -6.32 -42.19
CA LEU A 29 -25.52 -5.32 -41.40
C LEU A 29 -25.03 -3.90 -41.72
N LEU A 30 -23.72 -3.67 -41.74
CA LEU A 30 -23.14 -2.36 -42.12
C LEU A 30 -23.53 -1.96 -43.56
N LEU A 31 -23.50 -2.90 -44.52
CA LEU A 31 -23.91 -2.66 -45.90
C LEU A 31 -25.39 -2.30 -46.02
N ILE A 32 -26.26 -2.99 -45.28
CA ILE A 32 -27.69 -2.68 -45.24
C ILE A 32 -27.90 -1.28 -44.69
N LEU A 33 -27.23 -0.92 -43.59
CA LEU A 33 -27.33 0.41 -42.99
C LEU A 33 -26.80 1.52 -43.92
N LYS A 34 -25.79 1.21 -44.74
CA LYS A 34 -25.28 2.14 -45.77
C LYS A 34 -26.24 2.37 -46.93
N THR A 35 -26.96 1.34 -47.35
CA THR A 35 -27.66 1.31 -48.64
C THR A 35 -29.18 1.47 -48.53
N ALA A 36 -29.75 1.23 -47.35
CA ALA A 36 -31.20 1.14 -47.15
C ALA A 36 -31.73 2.18 -46.17
N GLY A 37 -31.47 3.47 -46.42
CA GLY A 37 -32.23 4.55 -45.80
C GLY A 37 -33.69 4.46 -46.27
N ASP A 38 -34.61 4.20 -45.33
CA ASP A 38 -36.08 4.34 -45.47
C ASP A 38 -36.88 3.24 -46.20
N LEU A 39 -36.53 1.95 -46.06
CA LEU A 39 -37.41 0.83 -46.43
C LEU A 39 -38.02 0.14 -45.20
N PRO A 40 -39.29 0.41 -44.83
CA PRO A 40 -39.96 -0.20 -43.66
C PRO A 40 -40.02 -1.74 -43.72
N SER A 41 -39.96 -2.32 -44.92
CA SER A 41 -39.93 -3.77 -45.14
C SER A 41 -38.63 -4.42 -44.66
N LEU A 42 -37.56 -3.66 -44.48
CA LEU A 42 -36.23 -4.16 -44.12
C LEU A 42 -36.01 -4.25 -42.60
N ASP A 43 -36.77 -3.49 -41.80
CA ASP A 43 -36.64 -3.45 -40.34
C ASP A 43 -36.83 -4.84 -39.67
N LYS A 44 -37.75 -5.66 -40.19
CA LYS A 44 -37.90 -7.06 -39.74
C LYS A 44 -36.71 -7.94 -40.10
N ALA A 45 -36.07 -7.70 -41.24
CA ALA A 45 -34.89 -8.44 -41.68
C ALA A 45 -33.64 -8.01 -40.89
N ILE A 46 -33.48 -6.71 -40.64
CA ILE A 46 -32.42 -6.14 -39.81
C ILE A 46 -32.50 -6.68 -38.37
N ARG A 47 -33.68 -6.64 -37.74
CA ARG A 47 -33.87 -7.22 -36.40
C ARG A 47 -33.56 -8.72 -36.34
N LYS A 48 -33.92 -9.48 -37.38
CA LYS A 48 -33.54 -10.89 -37.49
C LYS A 48 -32.02 -11.06 -37.64
N LEU A 49 -31.37 -10.22 -38.43
CA LEU A 49 -29.92 -10.26 -38.64
C LEU A 49 -29.15 -9.94 -37.36
N VAL A 50 -29.59 -8.90 -36.63
CA VAL A 50 -29.07 -8.54 -35.31
C VAL A 50 -29.25 -9.71 -34.35
N HIS A 51 -30.46 -10.27 -34.25
CA HIS A 51 -30.74 -11.42 -33.39
C HIS A 51 -29.86 -12.64 -33.72
N LEU A 52 -29.66 -12.94 -35.01
CA LEU A 52 -28.78 -14.01 -35.46
C LEU A 52 -27.33 -13.73 -35.02
N SER A 53 -26.85 -12.51 -35.26
CA SER A 53 -25.52 -12.05 -34.85
C SER A 53 -25.31 -12.13 -33.34
N THR A 54 -26.28 -11.70 -32.53
CA THR A 54 -26.29 -11.84 -31.06
C THR A 54 -26.13 -13.30 -30.65
N ARG A 55 -26.90 -14.20 -31.25
CA ARG A 55 -26.85 -15.61 -30.87
C ARG A 55 -25.53 -16.26 -31.25
N PHE A 56 -24.97 -15.94 -32.43
CA PHE A 56 -23.63 -16.39 -32.84
C PHE A 56 -22.56 -15.91 -31.85
N ARG A 57 -22.61 -14.64 -31.43
CA ARG A 57 -21.69 -14.09 -30.42
C ARG A 57 -21.82 -14.79 -29.08
N ARG A 58 -23.05 -15.00 -28.58
CA ARG A 58 -23.27 -15.72 -27.31
C ARG A 58 -22.71 -17.14 -27.35
N ALA A 59 -22.92 -17.88 -28.44
CA ALA A 59 -22.36 -19.21 -28.60
C ALA A 59 -20.81 -19.19 -28.55
N LEU A 60 -20.18 -18.18 -29.17
CA LEU A 60 -18.73 -17.99 -29.11
C LEU A 60 -18.26 -17.62 -27.69
N ILE A 61 -18.95 -16.72 -26.99
CA ILE A 61 -18.64 -16.35 -25.59
C ILE A 61 -18.72 -17.59 -24.69
N THR A 62 -19.77 -18.40 -24.81
CA THR A 62 -19.92 -19.63 -24.02
C THR A 62 -18.78 -20.60 -24.29
N CYS A 63 -18.34 -20.77 -25.55
CA CYS A 63 -17.16 -21.57 -25.87
C CYS A 63 -15.86 -20.98 -25.27
N MET A 64 -15.74 -19.65 -25.18
CA MET A 64 -14.59 -18.98 -24.56
C MET A 64 -14.59 -19.11 -23.02
N GLN A 65 -15.76 -19.01 -22.37
CA GLN A 65 -15.90 -19.08 -20.91
C GLN A 65 -15.75 -20.51 -20.37
N MET A 66 -16.31 -21.52 -21.04
CA MET A 66 -16.08 -22.95 -20.67
C MET A 66 -14.60 -23.36 -20.75
N SER A 67 -13.77 -22.58 -21.45
CA SER A 67 -12.33 -22.77 -21.57
C SER A 67 -11.53 -22.13 -20.42
N LEU A 68 -12.12 -21.27 -19.57
CA LEU A 68 -11.41 -20.62 -18.46
C LEU A 68 -11.63 -21.32 -17.10
N ASP A 69 -12.82 -21.87 -16.85
CA ASP A 69 -13.19 -22.34 -15.50
C ASP A 69 -12.61 -23.70 -15.08
N GLY A 70 -11.83 -24.39 -15.91
CA GLY A 70 -11.27 -25.73 -15.58
C GLY A 70 -12.30 -26.82 -15.25
N SER A 71 -13.60 -26.47 -15.26
CA SER A 71 -14.72 -27.35 -15.01
C SER A 71 -14.97 -28.20 -16.25
N GLN A 72 -14.25 -29.31 -16.34
CA GLN A 72 -14.73 -30.47 -17.11
C GLN A 72 -15.92 -31.11 -16.37
N THR A 73 -17.03 -30.38 -16.21
CA THR A 73 -18.29 -31.04 -15.92
C THR A 73 -18.67 -31.86 -17.14
N LYS A 74 -18.54 -33.18 -16.99
CA LYS A 74 -18.98 -34.24 -17.91
C LYS A 74 -20.44 -34.01 -18.32
N MET A 75 -20.68 -33.19 -19.34
CA MET A 75 -21.78 -33.47 -20.26
C MET A 75 -21.30 -34.55 -21.22
N GLN A 76 -21.61 -35.80 -20.87
CA GLN A 76 -21.53 -36.91 -21.81
C GLN A 76 -22.40 -36.59 -23.02
N GLY A 77 -21.76 -36.51 -24.19
CA GLY A 77 -22.44 -36.59 -25.48
C GLY A 77 -22.46 -35.30 -26.30
N LEU A 78 -21.30 -34.70 -26.58
CA LEU A 78 -21.05 -33.99 -27.84
C LEU A 78 -19.52 -33.95 -28.07
N THR A 79 -19.08 -34.63 -29.11
CA THR A 79 -17.69 -34.78 -29.52
C THR A 79 -17.14 -33.47 -30.06
N GLN A 80 -16.39 -32.74 -29.23
CA GLN A 80 -15.18 -32.00 -29.61
C GLN A 80 -14.47 -31.52 -28.35
N SER A 81 -13.48 -32.31 -27.89
CA SER A 81 -12.54 -31.92 -26.85
C SER A 81 -11.56 -30.88 -27.40
N VAL A 82 -11.96 -29.61 -27.42
CA VAL A 82 -11.00 -28.52 -27.65
C VAL A 82 -10.39 -28.17 -26.30
N SER A 83 -9.18 -28.69 -26.07
CA SER A 83 -8.33 -28.25 -24.98
C SER A 83 -8.10 -26.74 -25.07
N THR A 84 -8.18 -26.08 -23.93
CA THR A 84 -7.98 -24.63 -23.72
C THR A 84 -6.72 -24.07 -24.39
N SER A 85 -5.68 -24.90 -24.57
CA SER A 85 -4.43 -24.59 -25.27
C SER A 85 -4.55 -24.41 -26.80
N LYS A 86 -5.61 -24.91 -27.45
CA LYS A 86 -5.74 -24.87 -28.93
C LYS A 86 -6.43 -23.61 -29.46
N LEU A 87 -7.27 -22.94 -28.65
CA LEU A 87 -7.97 -21.72 -29.08
C LEU A 87 -7.12 -20.46 -28.97
N THR A 88 -6.34 -20.36 -27.90
CA THR A 88 -5.29 -19.34 -27.73
C THR A 88 -4.14 -19.58 -28.69
N GLY A 89 -3.73 -20.83 -28.90
CA GLY A 89 -2.64 -21.20 -29.83
C GLY A 89 -2.94 -21.00 -31.32
N LEU A 90 -4.18 -20.70 -31.71
CA LEU A 90 -4.59 -20.49 -33.12
C LEU A 90 -5.02 -19.03 -33.43
N GLY A 91 -4.94 -18.10 -32.48
CA GLY A 91 -5.22 -16.67 -32.73
C GLY A 91 -6.69 -16.30 -33.01
N TRP A 92 -7.64 -17.24 -32.90
CA TRP A 92 -9.06 -16.99 -33.21
C TRP A 92 -9.76 -16.07 -32.20
N ARG A 93 -9.31 -16.05 -30.94
CA ARG A 93 -9.83 -15.13 -29.91
C ARG A 93 -9.47 -13.69 -30.26
N SER A 94 -8.20 -13.41 -30.56
CA SER A 94 -7.75 -12.08 -30.97
C SER A 94 -8.42 -11.62 -32.26
N GLU A 95 -8.61 -12.53 -33.22
CA GLU A 95 -9.34 -12.22 -34.47
C GLU A 95 -10.81 -11.86 -34.17
N LEU A 96 -11.51 -12.64 -33.35
CA LEU A 96 -12.90 -12.36 -32.96
C LEU A 96 -13.05 -10.99 -32.26
N ILE A 97 -12.14 -10.67 -31.34
CA ILE A 97 -12.10 -9.38 -30.65
C ILE A 97 -11.86 -8.26 -31.66
N SER A 98 -10.82 -8.39 -32.49
CA SER A 98 -10.46 -7.40 -33.51
C SER A 98 -11.63 -7.11 -34.44
N ARG A 99 -12.29 -8.14 -34.98
CA ARG A 99 -13.48 -7.98 -35.84
C ARG A 99 -14.67 -7.34 -35.12
N SER A 100 -14.83 -7.61 -33.84
CA SER A 100 -15.91 -7.01 -33.03
C SER A 100 -15.64 -5.54 -32.75
N VAL A 101 -14.38 -5.17 -32.47
CA VAL A 101 -13.95 -3.77 -32.34
C VAL A 101 -14.15 -3.03 -33.67
N ASP A 102 -13.62 -3.57 -34.78
CA ASP A 102 -13.77 -3.00 -36.12
C ASP A 102 -15.25 -2.73 -36.46
N PHE A 103 -16.11 -3.72 -36.19
CA PHE A 103 -17.55 -3.60 -36.41
C PHE A 103 -18.16 -2.47 -35.59
N CYS A 104 -17.86 -2.38 -34.28
CA CYS A 104 -18.37 -1.31 -33.43
C CYS A 104 -17.88 0.06 -33.86
N GLU A 105 -16.60 0.18 -34.23
CA GLU A 105 -16.02 1.44 -34.70
C GLU A 105 -16.66 1.89 -36.01
N CYS A 106 -16.84 0.98 -36.96
CA CYS A 106 -17.50 1.29 -38.24
C CYS A 106 -18.97 1.67 -38.06
N LEU A 107 -19.63 1.11 -37.04
CA LEU A 107 -21.03 1.37 -36.73
C LEU A 107 -21.24 2.76 -36.06
N LEU A 108 -20.38 3.10 -35.09
CA LEU A 108 -20.49 4.33 -34.30
C LEU A 108 -19.78 5.53 -34.92
N TRP A 109 -18.60 5.31 -35.51
CA TRP A 109 -17.73 6.35 -36.06
C TRP A 109 -17.32 6.04 -37.50
N PRO A 110 -18.30 6.03 -38.44
CA PRO A 110 -17.99 5.78 -39.84
C PRO A 110 -17.03 6.84 -40.40
N SER A 111 -16.07 6.38 -41.22
CA SER A 111 -15.18 7.28 -41.96
C SER A 111 -15.99 8.25 -42.83
N PRO A 112 -15.60 9.53 -42.97
CA PRO A 112 -16.28 10.50 -43.83
C PRO A 112 -16.41 10.02 -45.28
N ASP A 113 -15.47 9.18 -45.76
CA ASP A 113 -15.48 8.61 -47.11
C ASP A 113 -16.35 7.35 -47.24
N SER A 114 -16.84 6.81 -46.11
CA SER A 114 -17.58 5.55 -46.08
C SER A 114 -18.99 5.66 -46.62
N GLY A 115 -19.55 6.88 -46.73
CA GLY A 115 -20.94 7.11 -47.15
C GLY A 115 -22.00 6.50 -46.22
N LEU A 116 -21.60 6.03 -45.03
CA LEU A 116 -22.50 5.54 -43.99
C LEU A 116 -23.08 6.75 -43.25
N VAL A 117 -24.38 7.00 -43.41
CA VAL A 117 -25.10 8.01 -42.61
C VAL A 117 -25.93 7.26 -41.58
N THR A 118 -25.27 6.68 -40.58
CA THR A 118 -25.96 6.09 -39.44
C THR A 118 -26.12 7.13 -38.35
N ASP A 119 -27.37 7.44 -38.01
CA ASP A 119 -27.64 8.21 -36.80
C ASP A 119 -27.18 7.40 -35.58
N THR A 120 -26.44 8.03 -34.67
CA THR A 120 -25.84 7.39 -33.50
C THR A 120 -26.89 6.67 -32.65
N ASP A 121 -28.13 7.17 -32.58
CA ASP A 121 -29.23 6.50 -31.85
C ASP A 121 -29.58 5.14 -32.47
N THR A 122 -29.55 5.07 -33.80
CA THR A 122 -29.80 3.83 -34.55
C THR A 122 -28.61 2.88 -34.44
N ALA A 123 -27.39 3.41 -34.46
CA ALA A 123 -26.16 2.63 -34.21
C ALA A 123 -26.13 2.02 -32.79
N LEU A 124 -26.47 2.80 -31.76
CA LEU A 124 -26.55 2.35 -30.37
C LEU A 124 -27.64 1.29 -30.17
N ALA A 125 -28.73 1.31 -30.96
CA ALA A 125 -29.77 0.28 -30.93
C ALA A 125 -29.30 -1.09 -31.49
N TYR A 126 -28.23 -1.10 -32.29
CA TYR A 126 -27.64 -2.34 -32.83
C TYR A 126 -26.46 -2.88 -32.01
N LEU A 127 -25.99 -2.12 -31.01
CA LEU A 127 -25.04 -2.59 -30.02
C LEU A 127 -25.77 -3.36 -28.93
N ASP A 128 -25.78 -4.69 -29.07
CA ASP A 128 -26.24 -5.56 -28.01
C ASP A 128 -25.14 -5.80 -26.95
N SER A 129 -25.55 -6.23 -25.75
CA SER A 129 -24.64 -6.54 -24.66
C SER A 129 -23.63 -7.64 -24.99
N SER A 130 -23.91 -8.49 -25.99
CA SER A 130 -23.03 -9.61 -26.37
C SER A 130 -21.83 -9.15 -27.20
N VAL A 131 -21.98 -8.13 -28.06
CA VAL A 131 -20.83 -7.51 -28.76
C VAL A 131 -19.91 -6.88 -27.74
N LEU A 132 -20.46 -6.05 -26.86
CA LEU A 132 -19.68 -5.33 -25.87
C LEU A 132 -19.00 -6.29 -24.90
N GLU A 133 -19.63 -7.42 -24.54
CA GLU A 133 -19.01 -8.46 -23.72
C GLU A 133 -17.83 -9.16 -24.43
N VAL A 134 -17.91 -9.38 -25.75
CA VAL A 134 -16.78 -9.89 -26.54
C VAL A 134 -15.63 -8.89 -26.53
N VAL A 135 -15.90 -7.60 -26.77
CA VAL A 135 -14.87 -6.56 -26.76
C VAL A 135 -14.25 -6.40 -25.37
N LEU A 136 -15.07 -6.42 -24.31
CA LEU A 136 -14.63 -6.32 -22.91
C LEU A 136 -13.83 -7.53 -22.44
N SER A 137 -13.98 -8.68 -23.10
CA SER A 137 -13.21 -9.89 -22.77
C SER A 137 -11.73 -9.78 -23.10
N ALA A 138 -11.29 -8.71 -23.76
CA ALA A 138 -9.89 -8.46 -24.08
C ALA A 138 -9.32 -7.32 -23.25
N GLU A 139 -8.21 -7.58 -22.58
CA GLU A 139 -7.36 -6.58 -21.94
C GLU A 139 -6.28 -6.17 -22.95
N ASN A 140 -6.70 -5.43 -23.98
CA ASN A 140 -5.78 -4.91 -24.99
C ASN A 140 -6.17 -3.49 -25.39
N ARG A 141 -5.20 -2.79 -26.01
CA ARG A 141 -5.33 -1.39 -26.37
C ARG A 141 -6.53 -1.09 -27.29
N ALA A 142 -6.85 -2.00 -28.21
CA ALA A 142 -7.96 -1.79 -29.15
C ALA A 142 -9.30 -1.77 -28.40
N SER A 143 -9.49 -2.71 -27.46
CA SER A 143 -10.69 -2.75 -26.63
C SER A 143 -10.78 -1.58 -25.65
N THR A 144 -9.69 -1.24 -24.96
CA THR A 144 -9.68 -0.12 -24.00
C THR A 144 -9.90 1.21 -24.69
N SER A 145 -9.21 1.48 -25.81
CA SER A 145 -9.40 2.68 -26.62
C SER A 145 -10.82 2.80 -27.18
N PHE A 146 -11.39 1.68 -27.64
CA PHE A 146 -12.80 1.65 -28.05
C PHE A 146 -13.73 2.07 -26.90
N PHE A 147 -13.56 1.50 -25.70
CA PHE A 147 -14.42 1.81 -24.57
C PHE A 147 -14.26 3.24 -24.06
N LEU A 148 -13.05 3.80 -24.06
CA LEU A 148 -12.83 5.21 -23.73
C LEU A 148 -13.64 6.12 -24.66
N ARG A 149 -13.42 5.98 -25.97
CA ARG A 149 -14.12 6.76 -26.98
C ARG A 149 -15.64 6.54 -26.91
N PHE A 150 -16.07 5.32 -26.60
CA PHE A 150 -17.47 4.98 -26.41
C PHE A 150 -18.08 5.72 -25.21
N LEU A 151 -17.41 5.76 -24.06
CA LEU A 151 -17.89 6.46 -22.86
C LEU A 151 -17.89 7.99 -23.02
N GLU A 152 -17.00 8.53 -23.84
CA GLU A 152 -16.91 9.97 -24.13
C GLU A 152 -17.97 10.46 -25.12
N GLU A 153 -18.64 9.56 -25.85
CA GLU A 153 -19.58 9.93 -26.91
C GLU A 153 -20.72 10.83 -26.37
N PRO A 154 -20.83 12.10 -26.82
CA PRO A 154 -21.77 13.07 -26.27
C PRO A 154 -23.24 12.67 -26.33
N ARG A 155 -23.60 11.74 -27.23
CA ARG A 155 -24.97 11.25 -27.39
C ARG A 155 -25.36 10.15 -26.40
N LEU A 156 -24.39 9.44 -25.82
CA LEU A 156 -24.58 8.70 -24.56
C LEU A 156 -24.79 9.66 -23.38
N GLN A 157 -24.43 10.94 -23.54
CA GLN A 157 -24.52 11.97 -22.51
C GLN A 157 -25.80 12.82 -22.61
N SER A 158 -26.46 12.93 -23.77
CA SER A 158 -27.51 13.93 -24.01
C SER A 158 -28.98 13.50 -23.85
N SER A 159 -29.31 12.25 -23.49
CA SER A 159 -30.67 11.90 -23.04
C SER A 159 -30.64 10.65 -22.16
N ARG A 160 -31.79 10.19 -21.63
CA ARG A 160 -31.96 8.93 -20.86
C ARG A 160 -31.48 7.73 -21.69
N GLY A 161 -30.17 7.59 -21.79
CA GLY A 161 -29.46 6.75 -22.74
C GLY A 161 -29.88 5.31 -22.58
N ASN A 162 -30.09 4.65 -23.71
CA ASN A 162 -30.50 3.26 -23.86
C ASN A 162 -30.28 2.42 -22.56
N PRO A 163 -31.35 2.01 -21.85
CA PRO A 163 -31.24 1.36 -20.55
C PRO A 163 -30.40 0.08 -20.61
N ASP A 164 -30.34 -0.56 -21.78
CA ASP A 164 -29.54 -1.76 -22.01
C ASP A 164 -28.02 -1.45 -21.99
N LEU A 165 -27.61 -0.28 -22.47
CA LEU A 165 -26.20 0.16 -22.44
C LEU A 165 -25.80 0.61 -21.03
N THR A 166 -26.67 1.34 -20.34
CA THR A 166 -26.47 1.67 -18.94
C THR A 166 -26.38 0.39 -18.10
N ALA A 167 -27.26 -0.59 -18.34
CA ALA A 167 -27.20 -1.89 -17.69
C ALA A 167 -25.89 -2.62 -18.01
N PHE A 168 -25.41 -2.61 -19.25
CA PHE A 168 -24.10 -3.19 -19.59
C PHE A 168 -22.95 -2.54 -18.81
N VAL A 169 -22.91 -1.21 -18.76
CA VAL A 169 -21.87 -0.46 -18.04
C VAL A 169 -21.83 -0.89 -16.57
N TRP A 170 -22.97 -0.95 -15.89
CA TRP A 170 -23.01 -1.25 -14.46
C TRP A 170 -22.97 -2.74 -14.10
N THR A 171 -23.41 -3.63 -15.00
CA THR A 171 -23.44 -5.08 -14.73
C THR A 171 -22.23 -5.84 -15.28
N LYS A 172 -21.47 -5.25 -16.22
CA LYS A 172 -20.33 -5.89 -16.88
C LYS A 172 -19.06 -5.03 -16.80
N LEU A 173 -19.10 -3.78 -17.27
CA LEU A 173 -17.90 -2.94 -17.33
C LEU A 173 -17.40 -2.53 -15.95
N TYR A 174 -18.27 -2.03 -15.06
CA TYR A 174 -17.89 -1.61 -13.72
C TYR A 174 -17.31 -2.77 -12.88
N PRO A 175 -17.93 -3.98 -12.82
CA PRO A 175 -17.30 -5.13 -12.20
C PRO A 175 -15.95 -5.49 -12.80
N LYS A 176 -15.78 -5.35 -14.12
CA LYS A 176 -14.48 -5.59 -14.78
C LYS A 176 -13.43 -4.56 -14.35
N LEU A 177 -13.79 -3.29 -14.21
CA LEU A 177 -12.89 -2.26 -13.68
C LEU A 177 -12.50 -2.55 -12.22
N ILE A 178 -13.43 -3.04 -11.41
CA ILE A 178 -13.17 -3.44 -10.01
C ILE A 178 -12.21 -4.62 -9.93
N ASP A 179 -12.31 -5.58 -10.86
CA ASP A 179 -11.42 -6.74 -11.01
C ASP A 179 -10.02 -6.30 -11.47
N VAL A 180 -9.95 -5.57 -12.59
CA VAL A 180 -8.70 -5.08 -13.19
C VAL A 180 -7.93 -4.16 -12.26
N SER A 181 -8.63 -3.27 -11.55
CA SER A 181 -8.00 -2.39 -10.54
C SER A 181 -7.35 -3.16 -9.39
N SER A 182 -7.59 -4.46 -9.23
CA SER A 182 -6.89 -5.31 -8.25
C SER A 182 -5.87 -6.27 -8.87
N SER A 183 -5.89 -6.46 -10.18
CA SER A 183 -5.07 -7.46 -10.88
C SER A 183 -3.98 -6.86 -11.77
N LEU A 184 -3.99 -5.55 -12.00
CA LEU A 184 -2.95 -4.86 -12.75
C LEU A 184 -1.59 -5.09 -12.06
N PRO A 185 -0.56 -5.56 -12.81
CA PRO A 185 0.79 -5.71 -12.28
C PRO A 185 1.32 -4.38 -11.75
N ALA A 186 2.33 -4.40 -10.89
CA ALA A 186 3.06 -3.20 -10.48
C ALA A 186 4.13 -2.90 -11.54
N ALA A 187 3.72 -2.44 -12.72
CA ALA A 187 4.68 -1.77 -13.58
C ALA A 187 5.01 -0.44 -12.88
N ALA A 188 6.29 -0.08 -12.81
CA ALA A 188 6.69 1.21 -12.27
C ALA A 188 5.87 2.32 -12.96
N LEU A 189 5.58 3.41 -12.23
CA LEU A 189 5.05 4.69 -12.74
C LEU A 189 6.01 5.28 -13.79
N SER A 190 6.22 4.53 -14.86
CA SER A 190 7.07 4.80 -15.99
C SER A 190 6.31 5.78 -16.88
N ASP A 191 7.05 6.56 -17.64
CA ASP A 191 6.51 7.43 -18.67
C ASP A 191 5.40 6.67 -19.43
N PRO A 192 4.19 7.22 -19.63
CA PRO A 192 3.15 6.58 -20.44
C PRO A 192 3.64 6.17 -21.85
N ASP A 193 4.81 6.66 -22.26
CA ASP A 193 5.49 6.26 -23.48
C ASP A 193 6.28 4.93 -23.43
N ASP A 194 6.58 4.37 -22.25
CA ASP A 194 7.56 3.28 -22.09
C ASP A 194 7.01 1.83 -22.09
N GLY A 195 5.74 1.61 -22.42
CA GLY A 195 5.23 0.24 -22.59
C GLY A 195 3.75 0.12 -22.94
N ALA A 196 3.36 -1.01 -23.52
CA ALA A 196 1.96 -1.30 -23.85
C ALA A 196 1.09 -1.52 -22.59
N ASP A 197 1.67 -2.06 -21.52
CA ASP A 197 0.95 -2.40 -20.27
C ASP A 197 0.70 -1.16 -19.39
N ALA A 198 1.65 -0.24 -19.28
CA ALA A 198 1.48 1.03 -18.56
C ALA A 198 0.33 1.87 -19.17
N ARG A 199 0.20 1.87 -20.50
CA ARG A 199 -0.92 2.56 -21.19
C ARG A 199 -2.29 1.92 -20.91
N LEU A 200 -2.35 0.61 -20.63
CA LEU A 200 -3.61 -0.04 -20.25
C LEU A 200 -4.10 0.42 -18.87
N ALA A 201 -3.20 0.57 -17.90
CA ALA A 201 -3.55 1.08 -16.57
C ALA A 201 -4.12 2.50 -16.64
N VAL A 202 -3.52 3.36 -17.48
CA VAL A 202 -4.03 4.72 -17.76
C VAL A 202 -5.43 4.67 -18.37
N ASP A 203 -5.63 3.88 -19.42
CA ASP A 203 -6.93 3.80 -20.09
C ASP A 203 -8.04 3.35 -19.10
N PHE A 204 -7.76 2.35 -18.26
CA PHE A 204 -8.73 1.90 -17.25
C PHE A 204 -8.98 2.95 -16.17
N ALA A 205 -7.96 3.70 -15.76
CA ALA A 205 -8.11 4.82 -14.83
C ALA A 205 -8.94 5.95 -15.42
N GLU A 206 -8.74 6.30 -16.70
CA GLU A 206 -9.56 7.28 -17.43
C GLU A 206 -11.02 6.83 -17.51
N MET A 207 -11.29 5.57 -17.86
CA MET A 207 -12.65 5.02 -17.81
C MET A 207 -13.27 5.15 -16.42
N ALA A 208 -12.51 4.87 -15.37
CA ALA A 208 -12.97 5.01 -13.99
C ALA A 208 -13.27 6.47 -13.62
N VAL A 209 -12.47 7.44 -14.07
CA VAL A 209 -12.72 8.88 -13.89
C VAL A 209 -14.00 9.29 -14.62
N LEU A 210 -14.22 8.83 -15.85
CA LEU A 210 -15.46 9.08 -16.60
C LEU A 210 -16.69 8.54 -15.87
N LEU A 211 -16.63 7.31 -15.34
CA LEU A 211 -17.74 6.74 -14.55
C LEU A 211 -17.97 7.48 -13.23
N THR A 212 -16.90 7.98 -12.61
CA THR A 212 -17.01 8.71 -11.34
C THR A 212 -17.51 10.15 -11.53
N SER A 213 -17.19 10.77 -12.67
CA SER A 213 -17.35 12.22 -12.91
C SER A 213 -18.46 12.57 -13.91
N SER A 214 -19.13 11.56 -14.50
CA SER A 214 -20.21 11.78 -15.47
C SER A 214 -21.61 11.73 -14.85
N LEU A 215 -22.39 12.79 -15.06
CA LEU A 215 -23.83 12.85 -14.71
C LEU A 215 -24.66 11.80 -15.46
N THR A 216 -24.21 11.41 -16.65
CA THR A 216 -25.05 10.75 -17.66
C THR A 216 -24.86 9.25 -17.68
N LEU A 217 -23.67 8.79 -17.27
CA LEU A 217 -23.35 7.38 -17.06
C LEU A 217 -23.81 6.89 -15.68
N ARG A 218 -24.41 7.75 -14.85
CA ARG A 218 -24.72 7.49 -13.45
C ARG A 218 -25.77 6.39 -13.27
N ASN A 219 -25.48 5.42 -12.40
CA ASN A 219 -26.50 4.55 -11.82
C ASN A 219 -27.10 5.23 -10.57
N PRO A 220 -28.43 5.44 -10.49
CA PRO A 220 -29.06 5.99 -9.29
C PRO A 220 -28.80 5.18 -8.02
N ALA A 221 -28.54 3.87 -8.15
CA ALA A 221 -28.25 2.97 -7.04
C ALA A 221 -26.81 3.06 -6.52
N GLU A 222 -25.87 3.58 -7.33
CA GLU A 222 -24.46 3.72 -6.97
C GLU A 222 -24.08 5.21 -6.87
N PRO A 223 -23.96 5.79 -5.67
CA PRO A 223 -23.58 7.18 -5.51
C PRO A 223 -22.12 7.41 -5.98
N PRO A 224 -21.76 8.57 -6.54
CA PRO A 224 -20.39 8.83 -7.01
C PRO A 224 -19.30 8.57 -5.95
N MET A 225 -19.62 8.80 -4.66
CA MET A 225 -18.72 8.46 -3.56
C MET A 225 -18.47 6.96 -3.37
N SER A 226 -19.42 6.07 -3.67
CA SER A 226 -19.19 4.62 -3.53
C SER A 226 -18.15 4.16 -4.54
N ILE A 227 -18.27 4.64 -5.78
CA ILE A 227 -17.34 4.37 -6.88
C ILE A 227 -15.94 4.92 -6.53
N TYR A 228 -15.87 6.19 -6.12
CA TYR A 228 -14.62 6.80 -5.65
C TYR A 228 -13.96 5.98 -4.53
N SER A 229 -14.72 5.62 -3.50
CA SER A 229 -14.18 4.83 -2.39
C SER A 229 -13.72 3.43 -2.81
N ALA A 230 -14.35 2.82 -3.83
CA ALA A 230 -13.95 1.53 -4.37
C ALA A 230 -12.61 1.58 -5.12
N PHE A 231 -12.25 2.71 -5.73
CA PHE A 231 -10.99 2.90 -6.45
C PHE A 231 -9.88 3.51 -5.57
N VAL A 232 -10.23 4.31 -4.57
CA VAL A 232 -9.24 5.03 -3.74
C VAL A 232 -8.97 4.32 -2.43
N LEU A 233 -10.02 3.96 -1.68
CA LEU A 233 -9.91 3.53 -0.28
C LEU A 233 -9.89 2.01 -0.11
N ARG A 234 -10.16 1.25 -1.18
CA ARG A 234 -10.12 -0.21 -1.17
C ARG A 234 -8.64 -0.69 -1.11
N PRO A 235 -8.24 -1.45 -0.08
CA PRO A 235 -6.85 -1.90 0.07
C PRO A 235 -6.38 -2.82 -1.06
N SER A 236 -7.29 -3.62 -1.63
CA SER A 236 -6.98 -4.56 -2.72
C SER A 236 -6.79 -3.87 -4.08
N CYS A 237 -6.99 -2.55 -4.18
CA CYS A 237 -6.70 -1.81 -5.41
C CYS A 237 -5.18 -1.69 -5.58
N SER A 238 -4.68 -1.99 -6.77
CA SER A 238 -3.26 -1.91 -7.10
C SER A 238 -2.75 -0.48 -7.00
N PHE A 239 -1.47 -0.35 -6.68
CA PHE A 239 -0.83 0.95 -6.49
C PHE A 239 -0.78 1.77 -7.77
N GLU A 240 -0.51 1.13 -8.91
CA GLU A 240 -0.45 1.76 -10.23
C GLU A 240 -1.81 2.31 -10.66
N PHE A 241 -2.88 1.50 -10.64
CA PHE A 241 -4.22 1.95 -10.99
C PHE A 241 -4.66 3.11 -10.08
N ARG A 242 -4.46 2.97 -8.76
CA ARG A 242 -4.81 4.02 -7.80
C ARG A 242 -4.03 5.31 -8.09
N GLY A 243 -2.76 5.20 -8.45
CA GLY A 243 -1.91 6.33 -8.82
C GLY A 243 -2.42 7.07 -10.05
N HIS A 244 -2.68 6.37 -11.16
CA HIS A 244 -3.23 6.98 -12.36
C HIS A 244 -4.61 7.60 -12.13
N TYR A 245 -5.50 6.89 -11.43
CA TYR A 245 -6.83 7.40 -11.10
C TYR A 245 -6.77 8.69 -10.28
N LEU A 246 -5.94 8.71 -9.23
CA LEU A 246 -5.78 9.90 -8.38
C LEU A 246 -5.07 11.04 -9.11
N ARG A 247 -4.10 10.76 -10.00
CA ARG A 247 -3.45 11.78 -10.84
C ARG A 247 -4.43 12.42 -11.82
N LEU A 248 -5.24 11.63 -12.50
CA LEU A 248 -6.27 12.16 -13.42
C LEU A 248 -7.34 12.96 -12.68
N LEU A 249 -7.69 12.56 -11.46
CA LEU A 249 -8.73 13.21 -10.67
C LEU A 249 -8.24 14.46 -9.91
N PHE A 250 -7.05 14.43 -9.30
CA PHE A 250 -6.51 15.50 -8.46
C PHE A 250 -5.33 16.27 -9.10
N GLY A 251 -4.82 15.83 -10.25
CA GLY A 251 -3.83 16.57 -11.03
C GLY A 251 -4.44 17.57 -11.99
N ASP A 252 -5.71 17.38 -12.39
CA ASP A 252 -6.46 18.25 -13.30
C ASP A 252 -7.68 18.85 -12.56
N SER A 253 -7.68 20.19 -12.44
CA SER A 253 -8.76 20.92 -11.78
C SER A 253 -10.11 20.80 -12.47
N ASP A 254 -10.17 20.55 -13.78
CA ASP A 254 -11.41 20.38 -14.53
C ASP A 254 -12.07 19.03 -14.23
N ASN A 255 -11.28 17.95 -14.21
CA ASN A 255 -11.76 16.62 -13.83
C ASN A 255 -12.25 16.61 -12.38
N PHE A 256 -11.48 17.21 -11.47
CA PHE A 256 -11.90 17.35 -10.08
C PHE A 256 -13.21 18.13 -9.96
N SER A 257 -13.35 19.26 -10.69
CA SER A 257 -14.55 20.09 -10.66
C SER A 257 -15.80 19.35 -11.13
N ARG A 258 -15.69 18.53 -12.18
CA ARG A 258 -16.80 17.70 -12.68
C ARG A 258 -17.24 16.68 -11.64
N PHE A 259 -16.30 15.95 -11.03
CA PHE A 259 -16.61 15.02 -9.95
C PHE A 259 -17.21 15.74 -8.74
N TYR A 260 -16.61 16.84 -8.30
CA TYR A 260 -17.07 17.59 -7.13
C TYR A 260 -18.50 18.11 -7.31
N ALA A 261 -18.85 18.58 -8.52
CA ALA A 261 -20.20 19.02 -8.85
C ALA A 261 -21.26 17.90 -8.72
N LEU A 262 -20.89 16.63 -8.87
CA LEU A 262 -21.79 15.48 -8.67
C LEU A 262 -22.09 15.16 -7.21
N LEU A 263 -21.17 15.52 -6.32
CA LEU A 263 -21.27 15.21 -4.90
C LEU A 263 -22.14 16.20 -4.13
N VAL A 264 -22.32 17.40 -4.68
CA VAL A 264 -23.00 18.52 -4.03
C VAL A 264 -24.45 18.60 -4.54
N PRO A 265 -25.46 18.70 -3.65
CA PRO A 265 -26.82 19.03 -4.06
C PRO A 265 -26.84 20.41 -4.74
N GLN A 266 -27.62 20.62 -5.80
CA GLN A 266 -27.71 21.90 -6.53
C GLN A 266 -28.26 23.11 -5.71
N SER A 267 -28.43 22.97 -4.40
CA SER A 267 -28.82 24.05 -3.50
C SER A 267 -27.59 24.69 -2.87
N ASP A 268 -27.47 26.02 -2.97
CA ASP A 268 -26.31 26.82 -2.54
C ASP A 268 -25.98 26.80 -1.05
N ASP A 269 -26.72 26.12 -0.18
CA ASP A 269 -26.52 26.14 1.28
C ASP A 269 -26.07 24.80 1.89
N ASN A 270 -25.99 23.71 1.13
CA ASN A 270 -25.71 22.39 1.70
C ASN A 270 -24.21 22.03 1.61
N SER A 271 -23.56 21.87 2.77
CA SER A 271 -22.22 21.28 2.86
C SER A 271 -22.24 19.81 2.46
N LEU A 272 -21.09 19.29 2.02
CA LEU A 272 -20.90 17.84 1.85
C LEU A 272 -21.24 17.09 3.15
N SER A 273 -21.72 15.85 3.02
CA SER A 273 -21.85 14.98 4.18
C SER A 273 -20.48 14.81 4.84
N SER A 274 -20.44 14.74 6.18
CA SER A 274 -19.19 14.62 6.94
C SER A 274 -18.33 13.46 6.41
N ASP A 275 -18.93 12.30 6.18
CA ASP A 275 -18.19 11.11 5.74
C ASP A 275 -17.65 11.25 4.30
N SER A 276 -18.42 11.87 3.39
CA SER A 276 -17.95 12.13 2.03
C SER A 276 -16.77 13.12 2.00
N ALA A 277 -16.84 14.18 2.81
CA ALA A 277 -15.76 15.16 2.93
C ALA A 277 -14.48 14.52 3.49
N TRP A 278 -14.60 13.65 4.50
CA TRP A 278 -13.46 12.89 5.02
C TRP A 278 -12.88 11.93 3.98
N ASN A 279 -13.70 11.20 3.24
CA ASN A 279 -13.21 10.28 2.20
C ASN A 279 -12.43 11.04 1.10
N LEU A 280 -12.92 12.20 0.68
CA LEU A 280 -12.21 13.09 -0.26
C LEU A 280 -10.88 13.58 0.32
N PHE A 281 -10.88 14.00 1.60
CA PHE A 281 -9.67 14.43 2.28
C PHE A 281 -8.63 13.31 2.36
N ILE A 282 -9.03 12.09 2.70
CA ILE A 282 -8.13 10.94 2.75
C ILE A 282 -7.56 10.61 1.36
N GLY A 283 -8.37 10.64 0.30
CA GLY A 283 -7.86 10.41 -1.04
C GLY A 283 -6.96 11.54 -1.57
N TRP A 284 -7.22 12.79 -1.18
CA TRP A 284 -6.30 13.90 -1.42
C TRP A 284 -4.97 13.68 -0.69
N LEU A 285 -4.98 13.26 0.59
CA LEU A 285 -3.75 12.91 1.30
C LEU A 285 -2.99 11.76 0.62
N LEU A 286 -3.69 10.70 0.18
CA LEU A 286 -3.07 9.60 -0.58
C LEU A 286 -2.39 10.12 -1.85
N TYR A 287 -3.08 10.95 -2.62
CA TYR A 287 -2.51 11.58 -3.81
C TYR A 287 -1.27 12.38 -3.47
N ARG A 288 -1.34 13.25 -2.45
CA ARG A 288 -0.22 14.13 -2.08
C ARG A 288 0.98 13.41 -1.48
N PHE A 289 0.77 12.31 -0.77
CA PHE A 289 1.87 11.55 -0.17
C PHE A 289 2.52 10.55 -1.12
N LEU A 290 1.74 9.92 -2.01
CA LEU A 290 2.19 8.76 -2.77
C LEU A 290 2.38 9.02 -4.27
N TYR A 291 1.65 10.00 -4.85
CA TYR A 291 1.49 10.08 -6.30
C TYR A 291 1.73 11.46 -6.91
N CYS A 292 1.75 12.53 -6.10
CA CYS A 292 1.98 13.91 -6.53
C CYS A 292 3.48 14.16 -6.74
N ASP A 293 3.87 14.39 -7.99
CA ASP A 293 5.23 14.81 -8.30
C ASP A 293 5.36 16.35 -8.19
N SER A 294 6.59 16.86 -8.08
CA SER A 294 6.83 18.31 -7.95
C SER A 294 6.26 19.15 -9.11
N GLN A 295 6.03 18.52 -10.27
CA GLN A 295 5.46 19.14 -11.47
C GLN A 295 3.92 19.23 -11.43
N ASP A 296 3.23 18.44 -10.60
CA ASP A 296 1.75 18.40 -10.54
C ASP A 296 1.13 19.47 -9.61
N THR A 297 1.90 20.52 -9.28
CA THR A 297 1.54 21.46 -8.22
C THR A 297 0.71 22.66 -8.68
N GLU A 298 0.59 22.90 -9.99
CA GLU A 298 -0.05 24.11 -10.53
C GLU A 298 -1.56 24.21 -10.20
N ASP A 299 -2.28 23.10 -10.29
CA ASP A 299 -3.73 23.06 -10.06
C ASP A 299 -4.12 22.81 -8.59
N GLN A 300 -3.16 22.48 -7.73
CA GLN A 300 -3.41 22.17 -6.33
C GLN A 300 -4.09 23.30 -5.54
N PRO A 301 -3.73 24.59 -5.71
CA PRO A 301 -4.43 25.69 -5.04
C PRO A 301 -5.91 25.78 -5.43
N ARG A 302 -6.26 25.47 -6.69
CA ARG A 302 -7.66 25.48 -7.17
C ARG A 302 -8.46 24.35 -6.55
N ILE A 303 -7.88 23.15 -6.52
CA ILE A 303 -8.49 21.97 -5.90
C ILE A 303 -8.68 22.18 -4.39
N ALA A 304 -7.66 22.71 -3.71
CA ALA A 304 -7.73 23.07 -2.30
C ALA A 304 -8.84 24.10 -2.02
N ALA A 305 -8.98 25.12 -2.87
CA ALA A 305 -10.04 26.12 -2.77
C ALA A 305 -11.45 25.51 -2.98
N LEU A 306 -11.60 24.62 -3.97
CA LEU A 306 -12.84 23.89 -4.21
C LEU A 306 -13.23 23.04 -3.00
N LEU A 307 -12.31 22.23 -2.49
CA LEU A 307 -12.52 21.43 -1.29
C LEU A 307 -12.92 22.31 -0.09
N ALA A 308 -12.17 23.38 0.18
CA ALA A 308 -12.42 24.30 1.29
C ALA A 308 -13.80 24.97 1.21
N SER A 309 -14.31 25.25 0.01
CA SER A 309 -15.55 26.01 -0.20
C SER A 309 -16.80 25.35 0.37
N ARG A 310 -16.91 24.01 0.34
CA ARG A 310 -18.11 23.26 0.81
C ARG A 310 -17.80 22.15 1.80
N PHE A 311 -16.55 22.06 2.26
CA PHE A 311 -16.21 21.19 3.38
C PHE A 311 -16.91 21.65 4.65
N PRO A 312 -17.27 20.71 5.55
CA PRO A 312 -17.68 21.08 6.90
C PRO A 312 -16.62 22.01 7.51
N PRO A 313 -17.00 23.00 8.34
CA PRO A 313 -16.05 23.92 8.99
C PRO A 313 -14.95 23.19 9.76
N GLU A 314 -15.21 21.95 10.18
CA GLU A 314 -14.23 21.08 10.81
C GLU A 314 -13.04 20.71 9.91
N LEU A 315 -13.22 20.67 8.58
CA LEU A 315 -12.21 20.24 7.62
C LEU A 315 -11.66 21.40 6.76
N THR A 316 -12.41 22.50 6.61
CA THR A 316 -12.01 23.67 5.83
C THR A 316 -10.64 24.23 6.25
N ASP A 317 -10.37 24.26 7.56
CA ASP A 317 -9.12 24.76 8.15
C ASP A 317 -7.90 23.87 7.82
N PHE A 318 -8.13 22.63 7.40
CA PHE A 318 -7.07 21.67 7.08
C PHE A 318 -6.74 21.67 5.60
N VAL A 319 -7.76 21.78 4.72
CA VAL A 319 -7.59 21.60 3.27
C VAL A 319 -7.26 22.90 2.53
N SER A 320 -7.54 24.06 3.14
CA SER A 320 -7.04 25.35 2.63
C SER A 320 -5.51 25.43 2.52
N ILE A 321 -4.81 24.46 3.11
CA ILE A 321 -3.37 24.32 3.08
C ILE A 321 -3.02 23.29 2.01
N VAL A 322 -2.30 23.73 0.98
CA VAL A 322 -1.83 22.85 -0.10
C VAL A 322 -0.81 21.81 0.43
N ASP A 323 -0.23 22.02 1.62
CA ASP A 323 0.75 21.14 2.27
C ASP A 323 0.08 20.04 3.14
N PRO A 324 0.25 18.75 2.80
CA PRO A 324 -0.34 17.65 3.55
C PRO A 324 0.26 17.47 4.96
N ASP A 325 1.52 17.83 5.18
CA ASP A 325 2.19 17.69 6.49
C ASP A 325 1.58 18.68 7.49
N LEU A 326 1.37 19.92 7.04
CA LEU A 326 0.75 20.96 7.85
C LEU A 326 -0.74 20.67 8.08
N ALA A 327 -1.45 20.04 7.11
CA ALA A 327 -2.82 19.58 7.31
C ALA A 327 -2.91 18.52 8.43
N LEU A 328 -2.02 17.52 8.41
CA LEU A 328 -1.93 16.50 9.48
C LEU A 328 -1.56 17.13 10.83
N LEU A 329 -0.60 18.06 10.86
CA LEU A 329 -0.20 18.75 12.08
C LEU A 329 -1.37 19.52 12.71
N ARG A 330 -2.17 20.24 11.91
CA ARG A 330 -3.35 20.96 12.42
C ARG A 330 -4.43 20.01 12.93
N LEU A 331 -4.60 18.87 12.27
CA LEU A 331 -5.55 17.84 12.67
C LEU A 331 -5.16 17.27 14.05
N SER A 332 -3.87 17.01 14.27
CA SER A 332 -3.32 16.64 15.57
C SER A 332 -3.49 17.76 16.62
N HIS A 333 -3.12 18.99 16.28
CA HIS A 333 -3.20 20.13 17.22
C HIS A 333 -4.63 20.48 17.64
N ARG A 334 -5.63 20.25 16.79
CA ARG A 334 -7.04 20.48 17.13
C ARG A 334 -7.49 19.62 18.31
N LEU A 335 -6.91 18.44 18.52
CA LEU A 335 -7.20 17.61 19.70
C LEU A 335 -6.93 18.37 21.01
N ASP A 336 -5.87 19.19 21.05
CA ASP A 336 -5.48 19.95 22.23
C ASP A 336 -6.40 21.14 22.51
N THR A 337 -7.13 21.62 21.50
CA THR A 337 -8.05 22.76 21.64
C THR A 337 -9.33 22.42 22.41
N PHE A 338 -9.73 21.15 22.45
CA PHE A 338 -10.91 20.70 23.19
C PHE A 338 -10.64 20.71 24.69
N LYS A 339 -11.58 21.23 25.48
CA LYS A 339 -11.41 21.39 26.93
C LYS A 339 -11.84 20.15 27.71
N SER A 340 -12.86 19.43 27.25
CA SER A 340 -13.38 18.26 27.95
C SER A 340 -12.77 16.96 27.44
N PHE A 341 -12.59 15.98 28.34
CA PHE A 341 -12.12 14.65 27.98
C PHE A 341 -13.06 13.96 26.98
N HIS A 342 -14.37 14.11 27.16
CA HIS A 342 -15.39 13.52 26.29
C HIS A 342 -15.30 14.07 24.85
N GLU A 343 -15.13 15.38 24.69
CA GLU A 343 -14.93 16.00 23.37
C GLU A 343 -13.66 15.47 22.69
N ARG A 344 -12.55 15.37 23.42
CA ARG A 344 -11.28 14.83 22.90
C ARG A 344 -11.44 13.39 22.42
N MET A 345 -12.11 12.55 23.19
CA MET A 345 -12.34 11.15 22.83
C MET A 345 -13.28 11.01 21.63
N ALA A 346 -14.37 11.79 21.58
CA ALA A 346 -15.29 11.78 20.45
C ALA A 346 -14.63 12.26 19.14
N TYR A 347 -13.86 13.35 19.21
CA TYR A 347 -13.08 13.86 18.08
C TYR A 347 -12.08 12.82 17.57
N ARG A 348 -11.35 12.20 18.51
CA ARG A 348 -10.37 11.18 18.18
C ARG A 348 -11.00 9.92 17.60
N GLU A 349 -12.11 9.43 18.14
CA GLU A 349 -12.83 8.27 17.57
C GLU A 349 -13.25 8.54 16.12
N LYS A 350 -13.83 9.72 15.86
CA LYS A 350 -14.25 10.14 14.52
C LYS A 350 -13.07 10.12 13.54
N ILE A 351 -11.97 10.75 13.92
CA ILE A 351 -10.76 10.84 13.08
C ILE A 351 -10.09 9.49 12.89
N HIS A 352 -9.96 8.72 13.96
CA HIS A 352 -9.33 7.41 13.92
C HIS A 352 -10.01 6.51 12.88
N ARG A 353 -11.34 6.56 12.79
CA ARG A 353 -12.10 5.80 11.78
C ARG A 353 -11.68 6.14 10.35
N HIS A 354 -11.48 7.42 10.03
CA HIS A 354 -11.10 7.85 8.68
C HIS A 354 -9.60 7.62 8.41
N LEU A 355 -8.72 7.88 9.38
CA LEU A 355 -7.29 7.60 9.25
C LEU A 355 -7.00 6.10 9.17
N LEU A 356 -7.84 5.24 9.75
CA LEU A 356 -7.70 3.80 9.61
C LEU A 356 -7.84 3.37 8.13
N SER A 357 -8.69 4.02 7.33
CA SER A 357 -8.79 3.75 5.89
C SER A 357 -7.47 4.06 5.17
N LEU A 358 -6.84 5.21 5.50
CA LEU A 358 -5.51 5.57 4.99
C LEU A 358 -4.47 4.51 5.37
N VAL A 359 -4.45 4.10 6.64
CA VAL A 359 -3.53 3.06 7.15
C VAL A 359 -3.73 1.72 6.42
N CYS A 360 -4.97 1.30 6.20
CA CYS A 360 -5.26 0.07 5.47
C CYS A 360 -4.71 0.10 4.03
N VAL A 361 -4.78 1.25 3.36
CA VAL A 361 -4.21 1.43 2.01
C VAL A 361 -2.69 1.42 2.05
N LEU A 362 -2.07 2.10 3.02
CA LEU A 362 -0.60 2.12 3.18
C LEU A 362 -0.02 0.75 3.53
N CYS A 363 -0.74 -0.09 4.28
CA CYS A 363 -0.27 -1.43 4.63
C CYS A 363 -0.40 -2.46 3.49
N ALA A 364 -1.33 -2.25 2.55
CA ALA A 364 -1.66 -3.25 1.53
C ALA A 364 -0.47 -3.66 0.63
N PRO A 365 0.40 -2.74 0.17
CA PRO A 365 1.60 -3.08 -0.59
C PRO A 365 2.54 -4.05 0.14
N VAL A 366 2.74 -3.81 1.44
CA VAL A 366 3.61 -4.65 2.27
C VAL A 366 2.98 -6.01 2.53
N ASP A 367 1.68 -6.04 2.87
CA ASP A 367 0.95 -7.30 3.07
C ASP A 367 1.00 -8.18 1.81
N LEU A 368 0.82 -7.58 0.63
CA LEU A 368 0.92 -8.27 -0.66
C LEU A 368 2.33 -8.83 -0.89
N SER A 369 3.35 -7.98 -0.70
CA SER A 369 4.77 -8.35 -0.89
C SER A 369 5.22 -9.49 0.02
N LEU A 370 4.70 -9.53 1.25
CA LEU A 370 4.99 -10.59 2.22
C LEU A 370 4.24 -11.89 1.93
N SER A 371 3.14 -11.84 1.18
CA SER A 371 2.30 -12.99 0.84
C SER A 371 2.73 -13.70 -0.45
N THR A 372 3.37 -12.99 -1.37
CA THR A 372 3.80 -13.53 -2.67
C THR A 372 5.07 -14.36 -2.55
N GLU A 373 5.02 -15.64 -2.96
CA GLU A 373 6.16 -16.58 -2.92
C GLU A 373 7.34 -16.15 -3.82
N SER A 374 7.09 -15.26 -4.80
CA SER A 374 8.13 -14.65 -5.64
C SER A 374 7.64 -13.31 -6.20
N PRO A 375 8.02 -12.15 -5.62
CA PRO A 375 7.75 -10.88 -6.28
C PRO A 375 8.57 -10.83 -7.57
N THR A 376 7.88 -10.80 -8.71
CA THR A 376 8.46 -10.76 -10.06
C THR A 376 8.85 -9.34 -10.49
N GLU A 377 8.43 -8.32 -9.74
CA GLU A 377 8.56 -6.90 -10.08
C GLU A 377 9.32 -6.10 -9.01
N ASP A 378 9.95 -5.00 -9.45
CA ASP A 378 10.66 -4.08 -8.55
C ASP A 378 9.67 -3.17 -7.82
N ILE A 379 9.22 -3.63 -6.65
CA ILE A 379 8.31 -2.89 -5.76
C ILE A 379 8.99 -1.78 -4.93
N ARG A 380 10.30 -1.55 -5.12
CA ARG A 380 11.06 -0.56 -4.36
C ARG A 380 10.46 0.86 -4.37
N PRO A 381 10.09 1.45 -5.53
CA PRO A 381 9.57 2.81 -5.54
C PRO A 381 8.27 2.93 -4.75
N GLU A 382 7.37 1.94 -4.85
CA GLU A 382 6.13 1.89 -4.09
C GLU A 382 6.40 1.84 -2.57
N LEU A 383 7.28 0.95 -2.13
CA LEU A 383 7.62 0.82 -0.71
C LEU A 383 8.23 2.11 -0.15
N LEU A 384 9.08 2.79 -0.91
CA LEU A 384 9.69 4.05 -0.46
C LEU A 384 8.63 5.13 -0.17
N TYR A 385 7.67 5.32 -1.09
CA TYR A 385 6.57 6.27 -0.87
C TYR A 385 5.67 5.88 0.31
N VAL A 386 5.36 4.59 0.43
CA VAL A 386 4.54 4.06 1.52
C VAL A 386 5.20 4.30 2.88
N PHE A 387 6.48 3.97 3.03
CA PHE A 387 7.19 4.17 4.30
C PHE A 387 7.33 5.65 4.65
N ARG A 388 7.59 6.52 3.66
CA ARG A 388 7.63 7.97 3.85
C ARG A 388 6.28 8.53 4.32
N ALA A 389 5.20 8.13 3.67
CA ALA A 389 3.85 8.55 4.03
C ALA A 389 3.47 8.06 5.44
N ALA A 390 3.74 6.79 5.75
CA ALA A 390 3.47 6.19 7.04
C ALA A 390 4.30 6.82 8.16
N GLY A 391 5.60 7.04 7.93
CA GLY A 391 6.50 7.70 8.88
C GLY A 391 6.01 9.11 9.21
N THR A 392 5.64 9.89 8.19
CA THR A 392 5.09 11.25 8.36
C THR A 392 3.78 11.24 9.14
N LEU A 393 2.86 10.32 8.79
CA LEU A 393 1.59 10.15 9.48
C LEU A 393 1.78 9.77 10.95
N VAL A 394 2.70 8.86 11.25
CA VAL A 394 3.03 8.45 12.63
C VAL A 394 3.68 9.60 13.40
N GLN A 395 4.64 10.29 12.80
CA GLN A 395 5.34 11.40 13.43
C GLN A 395 4.40 12.57 13.77
N THR A 396 3.33 12.79 13.01
CA THR A 396 2.42 13.93 13.23
C THR A 396 1.15 13.57 13.99
N CYS A 397 0.62 12.35 13.79
CA CYS A 397 -0.73 11.98 14.22
C CYS A 397 -0.78 10.76 15.16
N ALA A 398 0.34 10.31 15.74
CA ALA A 398 0.34 9.13 16.64
C ALA A 398 -0.75 9.20 17.73
N SER A 399 -0.93 10.36 18.36
CA SER A 399 -1.94 10.60 19.41
C SER A 399 -3.40 10.37 18.97
N LEU A 400 -3.68 10.46 17.67
CA LEU A 400 -4.99 10.20 17.07
C LEU A 400 -5.14 8.74 16.62
N LEU A 401 -4.02 8.14 16.22
CA LEU A 401 -3.94 6.75 15.77
C LEU A 401 -3.92 5.74 16.93
N TYR A 402 -3.69 6.18 18.17
CA TYR A 402 -3.55 5.31 19.34
C TYR A 402 -4.14 5.90 20.63
N PRO A 403 -4.73 5.09 21.55
CA PRO A 403 -5.22 3.72 21.35
C PRO A 403 -6.39 3.57 20.36
N SER A 404 -6.81 2.33 20.12
CA SER A 404 -8.05 2.06 19.39
C SER A 404 -9.26 2.62 20.15
N PRO A 405 -10.22 3.28 19.48
CA PRO A 405 -11.47 3.70 20.11
C PRO A 405 -12.38 2.50 20.41
N VAL A 406 -12.19 1.37 19.72
CA VAL A 406 -12.93 0.12 19.94
C VAL A 406 -12.11 -0.80 20.86
N PRO A 407 -12.64 -1.20 22.02
CA PRO A 407 -11.95 -2.12 22.93
C PRO A 407 -11.54 -3.41 22.20
N CYS A 408 -10.34 -3.90 22.52
CA CYS A 408 -9.79 -5.17 22.00
C CYS A 408 -9.54 -5.23 20.48
N GLN A 409 -9.65 -4.11 19.74
CA GLN A 409 -9.21 -4.01 18.35
C GLN A 409 -7.81 -3.41 18.25
N THR A 410 -7.02 -3.91 17.30
CA THR A 410 -5.72 -3.33 16.94
C THR A 410 -5.93 -1.90 16.46
N SER A 411 -5.23 -0.97 17.08
CA SER A 411 -5.25 0.44 16.68
C SER A 411 -4.60 0.65 15.31
N ALA A 412 -4.93 1.76 14.64
CA ALA A 412 -4.28 2.17 13.39
C ALA A 412 -2.75 2.31 13.55
N PHE A 413 -2.28 2.83 14.69
CA PHE A 413 -0.84 2.92 14.99
C PHE A 413 -0.19 1.54 15.09
N GLU A 414 -0.77 0.62 15.88
CA GLU A 414 -0.25 -0.74 16.03
C GLU A 414 -0.24 -1.49 14.70
N ARG A 415 -1.25 -1.29 13.85
CA ARG A 415 -1.29 -1.86 12.51
C ARG A 415 -0.12 -1.38 11.65
N LEU A 416 0.15 -0.06 11.61
CA LEU A 416 1.29 0.48 10.87
C LEU A 416 2.62 -0.09 11.37
N ALA A 417 2.87 0.00 12.67
CA ALA A 417 4.12 -0.49 13.25
C ALA A 417 4.29 -2.00 13.05
N SER A 418 3.22 -2.79 13.22
CA SER A 418 3.29 -4.24 13.06
C SER A 418 3.47 -4.65 11.60
N CYS A 419 2.75 -4.03 10.66
CA CYS A 419 2.82 -4.36 9.24
C CYS A 419 4.12 -3.86 8.59
N LEU A 420 4.51 -2.59 8.83
CA LEU A 420 5.64 -1.96 8.15
C LEU A 420 6.98 -2.28 8.80
N LEU A 421 7.05 -2.38 10.12
CA LEU A 421 8.34 -2.51 10.82
C LEU A 421 8.63 -3.93 11.30
N LEU A 422 7.61 -4.64 11.81
CA LEU A 422 7.81 -5.96 12.44
C LEU A 422 7.51 -7.14 11.51
N ALA A 423 6.46 -7.08 10.68
CA ALA A 423 6.13 -8.18 9.77
C ALA A 423 7.27 -8.53 8.79
N PRO A 424 8.05 -7.56 8.26
CA PRO A 424 9.20 -7.87 7.41
C PRO A 424 10.27 -8.71 8.10
N GLN A 425 10.30 -8.78 9.44
CA GLN A 425 11.23 -9.62 10.20
C GLN A 425 11.27 -11.08 9.69
N ARG A 426 10.14 -11.62 9.25
CA ARG A 426 10.05 -12.99 8.70
C ARG A 426 10.97 -13.18 7.49
N ILE A 427 11.09 -12.17 6.64
CA ILE A 427 12.00 -12.18 5.48
C ILE A 427 13.45 -12.29 5.96
N PHE A 428 13.84 -11.52 6.98
CA PHE A 428 15.19 -11.52 7.55
C PHE A 428 15.53 -12.77 8.39
N GLU A 429 14.53 -13.54 8.79
CA GLU A 429 14.69 -14.81 9.50
C GLU A 429 14.84 -15.99 8.54
N GLN A 430 14.10 -15.99 7.43
CA GLN A 430 14.21 -17.02 6.37
C GLN A 430 15.55 -17.01 5.62
N SER A 431 16.27 -15.89 5.65
CA SER A 431 17.65 -15.79 5.13
C SER A 431 18.70 -16.47 6.04
N SER A 432 18.31 -16.94 7.24
CA SER A 432 19.21 -17.63 8.17
C SER A 432 19.22 -19.13 7.88
N PHE A 433 20.26 -19.60 7.20
CA PHE A 433 20.49 -21.01 6.92
C PHE A 433 20.49 -21.85 8.22
N VAL A 434 19.57 -22.82 8.35
CA VAL A 434 19.66 -23.89 9.36
C VAL A 434 20.21 -25.14 8.65
N PRO A 435 21.47 -25.55 8.90
CA PRO A 435 21.97 -26.78 8.34
C PRO A 435 21.27 -27.96 9.02
N GLY A 436 20.47 -28.72 8.27
CA GLY A 436 19.95 -30.03 8.71
C GLY A 436 18.46 -30.30 8.56
N GLN A 437 17.63 -29.34 8.14
CA GLN A 437 16.21 -29.61 7.84
C GLN A 437 15.91 -29.39 6.36
N GLY A 438 15.64 -30.49 5.66
CA GLY A 438 15.41 -30.57 4.21
C GLY A 438 14.07 -30.00 3.72
N ARG A 439 13.73 -28.76 4.10
CA ARG A 439 12.77 -27.94 3.36
C ARG A 439 13.39 -26.58 3.12
N VAL A 440 13.92 -26.39 1.92
CA VAL A 440 14.33 -25.09 1.40
C VAL A 440 13.04 -24.30 1.18
N ALA A 441 12.64 -23.50 2.16
CA ALA A 441 11.76 -22.36 1.87
C ALA A 441 12.54 -21.49 0.87
N ALA A 442 11.89 -21.11 -0.24
CA ALA A 442 12.50 -20.24 -1.23
C ALA A 442 13.08 -19.01 -0.50
N GLN A 443 14.39 -18.76 -0.65
CA GLN A 443 14.98 -17.58 -0.03
C GLN A 443 14.33 -16.34 -0.66
N PRO A 444 13.92 -15.36 0.15
CA PRO A 444 13.36 -14.14 -0.39
C PRO A 444 14.39 -13.45 -1.29
N PRO A 445 13.96 -12.74 -2.35
CA PRO A 445 14.88 -12.07 -3.24
C PRO A 445 15.79 -11.09 -2.48
N PRO A 446 17.11 -11.05 -2.74
CA PRO A 446 18.03 -10.21 -1.98
C PRO A 446 17.72 -8.71 -2.12
N TYR A 447 17.19 -8.28 -3.27
CA TYR A 447 16.77 -6.89 -3.48
C TYR A 447 15.64 -6.46 -2.54
N LEU A 448 14.75 -7.39 -2.17
CA LEU A 448 13.61 -7.13 -1.28
C LEU A 448 14.08 -6.93 0.16
N VAL A 449 15.03 -7.75 0.60
CA VAL A 449 15.66 -7.65 1.93
C VAL A 449 16.35 -6.30 2.10
N GLU A 450 17.12 -5.87 1.11
CA GLU A 450 17.79 -4.56 1.15
C GLU A 450 16.79 -3.41 1.09
N THR A 451 15.74 -3.51 0.25
CA THR A 451 14.69 -2.49 0.17
C THR A 451 13.98 -2.28 1.51
N PHE A 452 13.57 -3.37 2.18
CA PHE A 452 12.99 -3.25 3.53
C PHE A 452 14.00 -2.74 4.55
N ARG A 453 15.28 -3.11 4.44
CA ARG A 453 16.33 -2.61 5.33
C ARG A 453 16.47 -1.10 5.23
N GLU A 454 16.56 -0.58 4.02
CA GLU A 454 16.66 0.86 3.74
C GLU A 454 15.40 1.60 4.20
N CYS A 455 14.22 1.14 3.79
CA CYS A 455 12.95 1.79 4.15
C CYS A 455 12.72 1.83 5.67
N ILE A 456 12.97 0.72 6.38
CA ILE A 456 12.85 0.68 7.84
C ILE A 456 13.91 1.57 8.50
N GLY A 457 15.14 1.54 8.01
CA GLY A 457 16.25 2.33 8.53
C GLY A 457 16.03 3.84 8.41
N GLU A 458 15.68 4.31 7.22
CA GLU A 458 15.47 5.73 6.91
C GLU A 458 14.32 6.35 7.73
N HIS A 459 13.22 5.61 7.87
CA HIS A 459 12.00 6.12 8.51
C HIS A 459 11.90 5.81 10.02
N LEU A 460 12.87 5.08 10.61
CA LEU A 460 12.85 4.69 12.01
C LEU A 460 12.69 5.88 12.97
N SER A 461 13.38 7.00 12.70
CA SER A 461 13.32 8.21 13.53
C SER A 461 11.90 8.78 13.64
N GLN A 462 11.13 8.74 12.54
CA GLN A 462 9.75 9.23 12.49
C GLN A 462 8.82 8.34 13.32
N PHE A 463 9.00 7.03 13.25
CA PHE A 463 8.25 6.09 14.09
C PHE A 463 8.59 6.26 15.57
N LEU A 464 9.88 6.42 15.93
CA LEU A 464 10.30 6.71 17.30
C LEU A 464 9.70 8.04 17.82
N ALA A 465 9.65 9.08 16.98
CA ALA A 465 8.98 10.32 17.31
C ALA A 465 7.47 10.14 17.55
N GLY A 466 6.82 9.23 16.82
CA GLY A 466 5.44 8.83 17.08
C GLY A 466 5.27 8.11 18.42
N PHE A 467 6.12 7.13 18.74
CA PHE A 467 6.09 6.47 20.06
C PHE A 467 6.24 7.44 21.22
N ALA A 468 7.10 8.46 21.06
CA ALA A 468 7.34 9.47 22.10
C ALA A 468 6.12 10.34 22.40
N GLN A 469 5.15 10.44 21.49
CA GLN A 469 3.89 11.17 21.72
C GLN A 469 2.86 10.34 22.49
N LEU A 470 3.10 9.04 22.66
CA LEU A 470 2.16 8.11 23.28
C LEU A 470 2.53 7.83 24.74
N GLY A 471 1.70 7.05 25.43
CA GLY A 471 1.92 6.62 26.81
C GLY A 471 3.02 5.57 26.97
N TYR A 472 4.20 5.79 26.37
CA TYR A 472 5.29 4.81 26.26
C TYR A 472 5.84 4.29 27.60
N GLU A 473 5.62 4.99 28.71
CA GLU A 473 6.08 4.54 30.04
C GLU A 473 5.10 3.61 30.75
N LYS A 474 3.80 3.72 30.43
CA LYS A 474 2.72 3.09 31.20
C LYS A 474 2.01 1.99 30.42
N ASP A 475 1.98 2.10 29.10
CA ASP A 475 1.28 1.16 28.25
C ASP A 475 2.18 -0.04 27.90
N SER A 476 1.86 -1.20 28.45
CA SER A 476 2.65 -2.42 28.24
C SER A 476 2.65 -2.89 26.78
N CYS A 477 1.61 -2.59 26.01
CA CYS A 477 1.56 -2.93 24.59
C CYS A 477 2.59 -2.11 23.80
N LEU A 478 2.59 -0.79 24.02
CA LEU A 478 3.54 0.12 23.37
C LEU A 478 4.99 -0.17 23.79
N VAL A 479 5.24 -0.45 25.07
CA VAL A 479 6.58 -0.84 25.56
C VAL A 479 7.06 -2.09 24.85
N ARG A 480 6.21 -3.12 24.74
CA ARG A 480 6.57 -4.36 24.04
C ARG A 480 6.84 -4.13 22.56
N LEU A 481 5.97 -3.38 21.89
CA LEU A 481 6.10 -3.07 20.47
C LEU A 481 7.40 -2.29 20.17
N LEU A 482 7.72 -1.29 21.00
CA LEU A 482 8.95 -0.51 20.90
C LEU A 482 10.19 -1.38 21.16
N ARG A 483 10.13 -2.23 22.20
CA ARG A 483 11.20 -3.18 22.53
C ARG A 483 11.48 -4.13 21.36
N ASP A 484 10.44 -4.77 20.83
CA ASP A 484 10.53 -5.69 19.69
C ASP A 484 11.10 -5.00 18.44
N LEU A 485 10.73 -3.74 18.19
CA LEU A 485 11.29 -2.93 17.12
C LEU A 485 12.77 -2.65 17.31
N LEU A 486 13.17 -2.12 18.48
CA LEU A 486 14.56 -1.74 18.75
C LEU A 486 15.50 -2.95 18.65
N ILE A 487 15.08 -4.11 19.18
CA ILE A 487 15.88 -5.34 19.12
C ILE A 487 15.96 -5.89 17.69
N PHE A 488 14.89 -5.78 16.92
CA PHE A 488 14.87 -6.17 15.51
C PHE A 488 15.83 -5.30 14.69
N VAL A 489 15.76 -3.97 14.83
CA VAL A 489 16.64 -3.03 14.12
C VAL A 489 18.11 -3.30 14.47
N TYR A 490 18.42 -3.47 15.76
CA TYR A 490 19.76 -3.79 16.22
C TYR A 490 20.32 -5.07 15.59
N ARG A 491 19.48 -6.12 15.46
CA ARG A 491 19.91 -7.43 14.97
C ARG A 491 19.97 -7.55 13.45
N LYS A 492 19.07 -6.88 12.73
CA LYS A 492 18.80 -7.19 11.31
C LYS A 492 18.87 -5.98 10.37
N ILE A 493 18.67 -4.77 10.87
CA ILE A 493 18.62 -3.57 10.03
C ILE A 493 19.99 -2.87 10.01
N GLY A 494 20.49 -2.45 11.17
CA GLY A 494 21.80 -1.80 11.27
C GLY A 494 21.91 -0.80 12.42
N VAL A 495 23.09 -0.79 13.06
CA VAL A 495 23.36 0.09 14.21
C VAL A 495 23.53 1.56 13.84
N SER A 496 23.87 1.87 12.58
CA SER A 496 23.96 3.24 12.07
C SER A 496 22.60 3.93 12.05
N TRP A 497 21.59 3.26 11.47
CA TRP A 497 20.20 3.72 11.47
C TRP A 497 19.64 3.83 12.88
N LEU A 498 19.92 2.83 13.73
CA LEU A 498 19.48 2.84 15.13
C LEU A 498 20.08 4.02 15.91
N ALA A 499 21.39 4.27 15.78
CA ALA A 499 22.05 5.38 16.46
C ALA A 499 21.48 6.71 16.00
N SER A 500 21.36 6.91 14.68
CA SER A 500 20.75 8.12 14.10
C SER A 500 19.34 8.36 14.65
N ALA A 501 18.48 7.33 14.64
CA ALA A 501 17.11 7.45 15.11
C ALA A 501 17.01 7.73 16.62
N VAL A 502 17.84 7.09 17.45
CA VAL A 502 17.86 7.33 18.90
C VAL A 502 18.40 8.74 19.21
N ILE A 503 19.42 9.21 18.50
CA ILE A 503 19.96 10.57 18.66
C ILE A 503 18.90 11.62 18.32
N MET A 504 18.13 11.39 17.25
CA MET A 504 17.04 12.25 16.78
C MET A 504 15.74 12.14 17.59
N SER A 505 15.76 11.43 18.72
CA SER A 505 14.60 11.33 19.62
C SER A 505 14.09 12.71 20.05
N PRO A 506 12.76 12.93 20.11
CA PRO A 506 12.20 14.26 20.35
C PRO A 506 12.43 14.77 21.78
N THR A 507 12.63 13.88 22.75
CA THR A 507 12.92 14.26 24.15
C THR A 507 14.04 13.40 24.73
N ALA A 508 14.81 13.97 25.66
CA ALA A 508 15.86 13.23 26.39
C ALA A 508 15.26 12.09 27.25
N ALA A 509 14.03 12.25 27.74
CA ALA A 509 13.35 11.22 28.52
C ALA A 509 12.99 10.00 27.66
N PHE A 510 12.41 10.21 26.49
CA PHE A 510 12.11 9.13 25.56
C PHE A 510 13.38 8.44 25.06
N ARG A 511 14.42 9.21 24.74
CA ARG A 511 15.75 8.67 24.38
C ARG A 511 16.30 7.72 25.44
N ALA A 512 16.30 8.15 26.71
CA ALA A 512 16.75 7.33 27.82
C ALA A 512 15.88 6.06 27.98
N HIS A 513 14.57 6.17 27.78
CA HIS A 513 13.67 5.03 27.82
C HIS A 513 13.97 4.01 26.70
N ALA A 514 14.14 4.46 25.46
CA ALA A 514 14.50 3.60 24.33
C ALA A 514 15.84 2.91 24.54
N LEU A 515 16.87 3.65 24.99
CA LEU A 515 18.17 3.09 25.33
C LEU A 515 18.07 2.07 26.45
N ARG A 516 17.26 2.33 27.48
CA ARG A 516 17.03 1.40 28.57
C ARG A 516 16.46 0.07 28.07
N LEU A 517 15.35 0.10 27.32
CA LEU A 517 14.72 -1.10 26.77
C LEU A 517 15.70 -1.93 25.93
N LEU A 518 16.40 -1.26 25.01
CA LEU A 518 17.39 -1.89 24.15
C LEU A 518 18.55 -2.48 24.97
N SER A 519 19.07 -1.74 25.95
CA SER A 519 20.20 -2.18 26.78
C SER A 519 19.86 -3.40 27.63
N GLU A 520 18.66 -3.46 28.21
CA GLU A 520 18.21 -4.61 29.00
C GLU A 520 18.16 -5.87 28.13
N ASP A 521 17.61 -5.76 26.91
CA ASP A 521 17.59 -6.89 25.96
C ASP A 521 18.96 -7.34 25.49
N VAL A 522 19.79 -6.40 25.03
CA VAL A 522 21.13 -6.76 24.52
C VAL A 522 21.99 -7.33 25.64
N ALA A 523 21.87 -6.83 26.87
CA ALA A 523 22.54 -7.41 28.02
C ALA A 523 22.09 -8.87 28.25
N ASP A 524 20.80 -9.18 28.14
CA ASP A 524 20.29 -10.54 28.28
C ASP A 524 20.74 -11.46 27.13
N LEU A 525 20.89 -10.94 25.91
CA LEU A 525 21.46 -11.70 24.79
C LEU A 525 22.91 -12.12 25.01
N PHE A 526 23.68 -11.33 25.77
CA PHE A 526 25.03 -11.71 26.15
C PHE A 526 25.06 -12.71 27.32
N LYS A 527 23.97 -12.84 28.10
CA LYS A 527 23.85 -13.82 29.20
C LYS A 527 23.37 -15.19 28.75
N SER A 528 22.50 -15.29 27.75
CA SER A 528 21.92 -16.57 27.27
C SER A 528 22.96 -17.59 26.75
N ARG A 529 24.25 -17.23 26.78
CA ARG A 529 25.42 -18.08 26.62
C ARG A 529 25.68 -19.04 27.80
N SER A 530 25.27 -18.67 29.02
CA SER A 530 25.61 -19.42 30.25
C SER A 530 24.68 -20.61 30.51
N ASP A 531 23.37 -20.46 30.31
CA ASP A 531 22.40 -21.40 30.89
C ASP A 531 22.03 -22.58 29.97
N THR A 532 22.27 -22.49 28.66
CA THR A 532 21.87 -23.55 27.70
C THR A 532 22.93 -24.62 27.45
N VAL A 533 24.13 -24.52 28.04
CA VAL A 533 25.17 -25.55 27.90
C VAL A 533 24.97 -26.71 28.91
N GLY A 534 24.09 -26.55 29.90
CA GLY A 534 23.90 -27.52 30.98
C GLY A 534 22.98 -28.72 30.70
N ALA A 535 22.23 -28.77 29.59
CA ALA A 535 21.13 -29.74 29.45
C ALA A 535 21.13 -30.66 28.21
N ALA A 536 22.02 -30.50 27.23
CA ALA A 536 22.10 -31.44 26.11
C ALA A 536 23.52 -31.56 25.56
N GLY A 537 24.14 -32.72 25.78
CA GLY A 537 25.45 -33.06 25.22
C GLY A 537 25.41 -33.18 23.70
N GLN A 538 25.66 -32.07 22.99
CA GLN A 538 26.02 -32.05 21.57
C GLN A 538 27.13 -31.02 21.34
N GLN A 539 28.36 -31.50 21.15
CA GLN A 539 29.60 -30.72 21.05
C GLN A 539 29.81 -30.01 19.68
N SER A 540 28.77 -29.73 18.89
CA SER A 540 28.91 -29.10 17.56
C SER A 540 28.33 -27.67 17.45
N THR A 541 27.80 -27.10 18.53
CA THR A 541 27.11 -25.78 18.52
C THR A 541 27.91 -24.61 19.14
N GLY A 542 29.06 -24.88 19.76
CA GLY A 542 29.85 -23.86 20.49
C GLY A 542 30.47 -22.76 19.61
N GLN A 543 30.94 -23.10 18.41
CA GLN A 543 31.58 -22.14 17.48
C GLN A 543 30.58 -21.13 16.89
N VAL A 544 29.35 -21.57 16.58
CA VAL A 544 28.30 -20.72 15.98
C VAL A 544 27.77 -19.69 17.01
N SER A 545 27.74 -20.08 18.29
CA SER A 545 27.35 -19.20 19.40
C SER A 545 28.39 -18.10 19.67
N GLY A 546 29.69 -18.43 19.63
CA GLY A 546 30.77 -17.46 19.81
C GLY A 546 30.88 -16.42 18.69
N GLU A 547 30.67 -16.82 17.43
CA GLU A 547 30.66 -15.92 16.28
C GLU A 547 29.51 -14.90 16.35
N LEU A 548 28.31 -15.37 16.71
CA LEU A 548 27.15 -14.51 16.88
C LEU A 548 27.37 -13.50 18.02
N ALA A 549 27.88 -13.95 19.16
CA ALA A 549 28.20 -13.07 20.29
C ALA A 549 29.25 -12.02 19.92
N ARG A 550 30.29 -12.39 19.16
CA ARG A 550 31.30 -11.45 18.66
C ARG A 550 30.68 -10.41 17.73
N LYS A 551 29.83 -10.83 16.79
CA LYS A 551 29.14 -9.92 15.87
C LYS A 551 28.23 -8.94 16.60
N LEU A 552 27.42 -9.43 17.54
CA LEU A 552 26.54 -8.60 18.35
C LEU A 552 27.35 -7.61 19.20
N CYS A 553 28.36 -8.06 19.95
CA CYS A 553 29.16 -7.15 20.78
C CYS A 553 29.99 -6.16 19.94
N THR A 554 30.51 -6.56 18.78
CA THR A 554 31.15 -5.63 17.83
C THR A 554 30.17 -4.58 17.33
N SER A 555 28.92 -4.97 17.03
CA SER A 555 27.86 -4.05 16.63
C SER A 555 27.47 -3.10 17.76
N TRP A 556 27.44 -3.58 19.01
CA TRP A 556 27.19 -2.72 20.19
C TRP A 556 28.31 -1.71 20.42
N LEU A 557 29.57 -2.11 20.28
CA LEU A 557 30.71 -1.18 20.35
C LEU A 557 30.64 -0.11 19.26
N GLU A 558 30.22 -0.48 18.05
CA GLU A 558 29.99 0.48 16.96
C GLU A 558 28.80 1.40 17.26
N PHE A 559 27.69 0.87 17.76
CA PHE A 559 26.55 1.66 18.22
C PHE A 559 26.96 2.69 19.30
N LEU A 560 27.74 2.25 20.30
CA LEU A 560 28.26 3.13 21.36
C LEU A 560 29.14 4.23 20.79
N ARG A 561 30.03 3.91 19.84
CA ARG A 561 30.88 4.88 19.14
C ARG A 561 30.03 5.93 18.42
N LEU A 562 29.06 5.50 17.62
CA LEU A 562 28.16 6.39 16.87
C LEU A 562 27.32 7.27 17.80
N MET A 563 26.81 6.71 18.90
CA MET A 563 26.09 7.48 19.92
C MET A 563 26.98 8.53 20.58
N THR A 564 28.24 8.19 20.88
CA THR A 564 29.21 9.10 21.51
C THR A 564 29.62 10.24 20.58
N GLU A 565 29.86 9.94 19.30
CA GLU A 565 30.27 10.92 18.28
C GLU A 565 29.10 11.82 17.83
N GLY A 566 27.90 11.24 17.68
CA GLY A 566 26.73 11.99 17.23
C GLY A 566 26.07 12.84 18.32
N THR A 567 26.41 12.65 19.60
CA THR A 567 25.85 13.41 20.71
C THR A 567 26.77 14.56 21.09
N GLN A 568 26.41 15.76 20.61
CA GLN A 568 27.24 16.97 20.80
C GLN A 568 27.27 17.47 22.26
N ALA A 569 26.20 17.24 23.04
CA ALA A 569 26.09 17.74 24.40
C ALA A 569 26.74 16.76 25.41
N PRO A 570 27.78 17.18 26.17
CA PRO A 570 28.43 16.32 27.17
C PRO A 570 27.46 15.82 28.25
N SER A 571 26.52 16.68 28.67
CA SER A 571 25.49 16.31 29.65
C SER A 571 24.57 15.20 29.15
N GLN A 572 24.24 15.18 27.85
CA GLN A 572 23.44 14.11 27.28
C GLN A 572 24.25 12.81 27.13
N ARG A 573 25.53 12.88 26.74
CA ARG A 573 26.42 11.70 26.71
C ARG A 573 26.49 11.01 28.06
N LEU A 574 26.62 11.79 29.14
CA LEU A 574 26.62 11.26 30.49
C LEU A 574 25.28 10.64 30.91
N ARG A 575 24.14 11.20 30.45
CA ARG A 575 22.80 10.64 30.73
C ARG A 575 22.57 9.30 30.02
N ASP A 576 23.13 9.11 28.83
CA ASP A 576 22.97 7.88 28.05
C ASP A 576 23.93 6.75 28.48
N SER A 577 25.10 7.13 28.98
CA SER A 577 26.19 6.22 29.34
C SER A 577 25.80 5.03 30.25
N PRO A 578 24.96 5.18 31.29
CA PRO A 578 24.53 4.03 32.10
C PRO A 578 23.92 2.90 31.26
N TYR A 579 23.12 3.26 30.26
CA TYR A 579 22.43 2.31 29.39
C TYR A 579 23.36 1.77 28.29
N LEU A 580 24.26 2.59 27.76
CA LEU A 580 25.24 2.18 26.74
C LEU A 580 26.30 1.21 27.30
N LEU A 581 26.70 1.40 28.55
CA LEU A 581 27.70 0.56 29.22
C LEU A 581 27.12 -0.75 29.77
N LEU A 582 25.80 -0.82 29.99
CA LEU A 582 25.14 -1.97 30.59
C LEU A 582 25.40 -3.28 29.81
N PRO A 583 25.19 -3.35 28.49
CA PRO A 583 25.47 -4.60 27.75
C PRO A 583 26.94 -4.98 27.76
N LEU A 584 27.86 -4.02 27.73
CA LEU A 584 29.30 -4.31 27.82
C LEU A 584 29.66 -4.96 29.17
N SER A 585 29.06 -4.49 30.27
CA SER A 585 29.23 -5.12 31.58
C SER A 585 28.70 -6.56 31.61
N SER A 586 27.58 -6.83 30.91
CA SER A 586 27.03 -8.18 30.76
C SER A 586 28.00 -9.09 30.02
N PHE A 587 28.56 -8.59 28.91
CA PHE A 587 29.52 -9.34 28.10
C PHE A 587 30.81 -9.63 28.87
N LEU A 588 31.33 -8.66 29.63
CA LEU A 588 32.53 -8.83 30.45
C LEU A 588 32.30 -9.78 31.64
N GLY A 589 31.09 -9.77 32.22
CA GLY A 589 30.73 -10.68 33.31
C GLY A 589 30.44 -12.12 32.87
N SER A 590 30.17 -12.39 31.59
CA SER A 590 29.74 -13.72 31.08
C SER A 590 30.79 -14.48 30.25
N SER A 591 31.98 -13.92 30.03
CA SER A 591 32.95 -14.45 29.07
C SER A 591 34.02 -15.37 29.68
N ASP A 592 34.15 -16.60 29.16
CA ASP A 592 35.37 -17.42 29.35
C ASP A 592 36.58 -16.74 28.65
N PRO A 593 37.73 -16.63 29.32
CA PRO A 593 38.79 -15.68 28.98
C PRO A 593 39.64 -16.00 27.74
N SER A 594 39.58 -17.19 27.14
CA SER A 594 40.63 -17.62 26.21
C SER A 594 40.46 -17.21 24.73
N ASP A 595 39.23 -16.93 24.24
CA ASP A 595 38.96 -16.73 22.79
C ASP A 595 38.50 -15.32 22.38
N MET A 596 38.40 -14.36 23.32
CA MET A 596 37.79 -13.02 23.07
C MET A 596 38.58 -11.83 23.65
N SER A 597 39.87 -12.02 23.96
CA SER A 597 40.72 -11.04 24.66
C SER A 597 40.76 -9.64 24.00
N GLY A 598 40.84 -9.58 22.66
CA GLY A 598 40.81 -8.31 21.92
C GLY A 598 39.48 -7.57 22.05
N LEU A 599 38.36 -8.30 22.09
CA LEU A 599 37.03 -7.70 22.27
C LEU A 599 36.83 -7.24 23.72
N GLN A 600 37.29 -8.02 24.70
CA GLN A 600 37.26 -7.66 26.11
C GLN A 600 38.03 -6.36 26.36
N THR A 601 39.23 -6.22 25.77
CA THR A 601 40.03 -4.99 25.88
C THR A 601 39.27 -3.77 25.34
N ARG A 602 38.62 -3.90 24.18
CA ARG A 602 37.79 -2.82 23.61
C ARG A 602 36.57 -2.50 24.48
N CYS A 603 35.95 -3.51 25.09
CA CYS A 603 34.82 -3.32 26.01
C CYS A 603 35.24 -2.58 27.28
N THR A 604 36.39 -2.91 27.86
CA THR A 604 36.93 -2.21 29.03
C THR A 604 37.30 -0.76 28.70
N ALA A 605 37.97 -0.53 27.56
CA ALA A 605 38.34 0.81 27.12
C ALA A 605 37.12 1.71 26.84
N ALA A 606 35.95 1.15 26.51
CA ALA A 606 34.73 1.92 26.27
C ALA A 606 34.18 2.63 27.53
N PHE A 607 34.66 2.30 28.74
CA PHE A 607 34.32 3.02 29.97
C PHE A 607 35.13 4.31 30.14
N GLU A 608 36.32 4.42 29.53
CA GLU A 608 37.22 5.57 29.71
C GLU A 608 36.61 6.91 29.26
N PRO A 609 35.90 7.01 28.12
CA PRO A 609 35.26 8.26 27.72
C PRO A 609 34.24 8.78 28.72
N PHE A 610 33.49 7.87 29.38
CA PHE A 610 32.54 8.27 30.43
C PHE A 610 33.27 8.81 31.66
N VAL A 611 34.34 8.14 32.10
CA VAL A 611 35.15 8.61 33.25
C VAL A 611 35.72 10.00 32.96
N ALA A 612 36.21 10.22 31.73
CA ALA A 612 36.72 11.51 31.29
C ALA A 612 35.63 12.60 31.30
N ASP A 613 34.45 12.31 30.73
CA ASP A 613 33.32 13.23 30.71
C ASP A 613 32.78 13.54 32.13
N TRP A 614 32.79 12.57 33.05
CA TRP A 614 32.32 12.74 34.43
C TRP A 614 33.27 13.62 35.25
N ASN A 615 34.58 13.37 35.10
CA ASN A 615 35.63 14.12 35.80
C ASN A 615 35.92 15.49 35.16
N GLY A 616 35.36 15.78 33.98
CA GLY A 616 35.40 17.10 33.34
C GLY A 616 34.41 18.11 33.92
N ASP A 617 34.28 19.26 33.22
CA ASP A 617 33.34 20.33 33.56
C ASP A 617 31.90 19.93 33.21
N CYS A 618 31.29 19.17 34.12
CA CYS A 618 29.88 18.78 34.07
C CYS A 618 29.05 19.69 34.98
N ASP A 619 27.93 20.21 34.48
CA ASP A 619 27.04 21.08 35.23
C ASP A 619 26.41 20.38 36.45
N GLU A 620 26.07 21.16 37.47
CA GLU A 620 25.62 20.63 38.77
C GLU A 620 24.25 19.92 38.68
N GLU A 621 23.38 20.31 37.74
CA GLU A 621 22.09 19.64 37.52
C GLU A 621 22.27 18.24 36.93
N THR A 622 23.16 18.13 35.95
CA THR A 622 23.51 16.86 35.32
C THR A 622 24.17 15.92 36.32
N ARG A 623 25.07 16.41 37.20
CA ARG A 623 25.67 15.61 38.29
C ARG A 623 24.64 15.06 39.28
N LYS A 624 23.49 15.72 39.47
CA LYS A 624 22.39 15.24 40.35
C LYS A 624 21.55 14.13 39.71
N LEU A 625 21.41 14.13 38.38
CA LEU A 625 20.54 13.21 37.66
C LEU A 625 21.20 11.85 37.36
N ILE A 626 22.49 11.85 37.04
CA ILE A 626 23.23 10.66 36.58
C ILE A 626 23.27 9.53 37.62
N PRO A 627 23.51 9.76 38.93
CA PRO A 627 23.48 8.69 39.94
C PRO A 627 22.13 7.95 39.99
N GLY A 628 21.01 8.64 39.72
CA GLY A 628 19.69 8.02 39.62
C GLY A 628 19.61 6.98 38.49
N ALA A 629 20.12 7.31 37.31
CA ALA A 629 20.14 6.41 36.16
C ALA A 629 21.06 5.20 36.40
N PHE A 630 22.24 5.39 36.98
CA PHE A 630 23.11 4.26 37.37
C PHE A 630 22.46 3.36 38.42
N ARG A 631 21.79 3.91 39.43
CA ARG A 631 21.05 3.09 40.41
C ARG A 631 19.94 2.27 39.75
N GLN A 632 19.25 2.84 38.76
CA GLN A 632 18.22 2.13 38.01
C GLN A 632 18.80 0.96 37.21
N VAL A 633 19.90 1.19 36.50
CA VAL A 633 20.63 0.17 35.74
C VAL A 633 21.21 -0.92 36.66
N LEU A 634 21.78 -0.54 37.80
CA LEU A 634 22.33 -1.48 38.78
C LEU A 634 21.24 -2.31 39.46
N ARG A 635 19.99 -1.82 39.57
CA ARG A 635 18.89 -2.64 40.11
C ARG A 635 18.54 -3.82 39.20
N THR A 636 18.67 -3.66 37.89
CA THR A 636 18.39 -4.72 36.90
C THR A 636 19.62 -5.58 36.58
N ALA A 637 20.83 -5.13 36.96
CA ALA A 637 22.07 -5.87 36.77
C ALA A 637 22.27 -7.03 37.78
N ASN A 638 22.88 -8.12 37.30
CA ASN A 638 23.28 -9.25 38.15
C ASN A 638 24.58 -8.91 38.94
N PRO A 639 25.02 -9.77 39.90
CA PRO A 639 26.21 -9.50 40.71
C PRO A 639 27.49 -9.28 39.90
N ASP A 640 27.71 -10.03 38.83
CA ASP A 640 28.93 -9.95 38.01
C ASP A 640 28.99 -8.65 37.22
N MET A 641 27.87 -8.25 36.62
CA MET A 641 27.72 -6.96 35.95
C MET A 641 27.95 -5.78 36.91
N LYS A 642 27.42 -5.88 38.14
CA LYS A 642 27.65 -4.89 39.20
C LYS A 642 29.13 -4.78 39.54
N ALA A 643 29.83 -5.92 39.67
CA ALA A 643 31.25 -5.93 39.96
C ALA A 643 32.07 -5.25 38.84
N VAL A 644 31.73 -5.50 37.57
CA VAL A 644 32.36 -4.83 36.43
C VAL A 644 32.12 -3.32 36.47
N PHE A 645 30.87 -2.87 36.69
CA PHE A 645 30.56 -1.44 36.81
C PHE A 645 31.30 -0.76 37.95
N ILE A 646 31.30 -1.37 39.14
CA ILE A 646 31.99 -0.81 40.31
C ILE A 646 33.49 -0.71 40.04
N SER A 647 34.09 -1.73 39.44
CA SER A 647 35.52 -1.76 39.09
C SER A 647 35.89 -0.71 38.04
N ALA A 648 35.09 -0.60 36.97
CA ALA A 648 35.37 0.31 35.87
C ALA A 648 35.14 1.80 36.22
N LEU A 649 34.32 2.08 37.24
CA LEU A 649 33.95 3.44 37.64
C LEU A 649 34.55 3.88 38.98
N GLN A 650 35.59 3.19 39.48
CA GLN A 650 36.24 3.52 40.77
C GLN A 650 36.81 4.95 40.80
N SER A 651 37.17 5.49 39.64
CA SER A 651 37.72 6.84 39.46
C SER A 651 36.66 7.94 39.30
N CYS A 652 35.37 7.62 39.43
CA CYS A 652 34.27 8.59 39.35
C CYS A 652 33.83 9.01 40.76
N ASP A 653 34.40 10.10 41.28
CA ASP A 653 34.11 10.59 42.63
C ASP A 653 32.61 10.92 42.80
N GLY A 654 32.02 10.48 43.93
CA GLY A 654 30.65 10.78 44.32
C GLY A 654 29.53 10.05 43.54
N LEU A 655 29.84 9.37 42.43
CA LEU A 655 28.84 8.74 41.55
C LEU A 655 28.05 7.61 42.23
N LEU A 656 28.74 6.79 43.04
CA LEU A 656 28.18 5.60 43.71
C LEU A 656 27.91 5.83 45.21
N GLN A 657 28.16 7.03 45.74
CA GLN A 657 28.06 7.36 47.18
C GLN A 657 26.76 8.09 47.58
N SER A 658 25.76 8.17 46.68
CA SER A 658 24.48 8.89 46.92
C SER A 658 23.20 8.04 46.85
#